data_AF-T0RQV7-F1
#
_entry.id   AF-T0RQV7-F1
#
_cell.length_a   1.000
_cell.length_b   1.000
_cell.length_c   1.000
_cell.angle_alpha   90.00
_cell.angle_beta   90.00
_cell.angle_gamma   90.00
#
_symmetry.space_group_name_H-M   'P 1'
#
loop_
_entity.id
_entity.type
_entity.pdbx_description
1 polymer ?
#
loop_
_entity_poly.entity_id
_entity_poly.type
_entity_poly.pdbx_seq_one_letter_code
_entity_poly.pdbx_strand_id
1 'polypeptide(L)'
;MPVKKTIVLIFLTITINALALGAGQTRSKTRELQKKRAEHIIEANDEYEFKACEKFNKDDEKDYYLTCTKGEITQESSLNKLSNDTSAISAKLLKKNFLLAIKEYGLAALNEQHKQNEKVIRCLKDAKSDTNCAALNEKLINGTKDGLIQIRKLMALSSSPIHSYGPAKIYTNSLSHKIGKTRVPGLSKEEVEELDYYQNTFIKAHEQNWMAKNFEKNKCIEKDTQNNYTFKKSGGPYSCEGYFANTIKSDREKELKNIRSEINNEYMKMATQMPLLTSLSLRGDEPDNIIKKQLLDTLNKTKKDIEQTQKNIHSYTDAELYQLVAGTQMVESFLKEHGPPEYLCDMAQEFKDKLFYDELKTDLTLAAGALVGGGVCALTAGFGCVAGVALIGEGASIYLSNKRLADDTQLYNAGLKSASEIKARTDDFTLTLLMAPLAVGGEFLGKAVTTTRKATREIVKDTPITSPHIEDPLYRHQMTLIRENNFKRVNVKSGNDLKFQYGKFELTTETLNANWIDNALNNKGGLYFDVENSALKRLNDSLADKDLVTSLTNLHKDILHNEMKGVLAKYPKVDIEIYSDFKSLRYSFLPKDIDERTKKALIEDLNRVYKNANQKYADMVKSLNVIPLTENPAIWFQAGLGKTADEAGAASKEARKLHRDNKSITTFSEIEGNIKQKLQGIESIQSQIQANTRLREKGFLENIPGTKKYTLSSELIDEIRRLPTTAGADDYQQFGKDLTKRYDLKLTATEIENLHNYVKELNELTPGLWIKKREFANLDGAQAGGLTADVTGMGAENIKQVAYDLAKLDANASAADAVRKIRQGEQEITATFNSIKKDFDLTMRDVLQRKGIPHDIVCSGDDCAVSVKEGLSLLDQEEITRVFAAKKNPSQFRLSFIPPSVVKDDRIQLATHGELIEKGLRKKIKGLSSSSVDPNIVKQLTMATVMPAKLGDGPVQVIIAADKNLKLTKEQKENIEKICREIVRDLNKNLPEAKARPLNYNMEGVRFL
;
A
#
# COMPACT_ATOMS: atom_id res chain seq x y z
N MET A 1 -37.41 -104.30 -18.49
CA MET A 1 -38.29 -103.65 -19.49
C MET A 1 -38.47 -102.17 -19.11
N PRO A 2 -38.47 -101.23 -20.06
CA PRO A 2 -37.25 -100.61 -20.60
C PRO A 2 -37.12 -99.13 -20.18
N VAL A 3 -35.90 -98.64 -19.89
CA VAL A 3 -35.03 -97.95 -20.87
C VAL A 3 -35.80 -96.91 -21.69
N LYS A 4 -35.96 -95.71 -21.12
CA LYS A 4 -35.91 -94.41 -21.85
C LYS A 4 -36.05 -93.14 -21.00
N LYS A 5 -36.30 -93.22 -19.67
CA LYS A 5 -36.43 -92.01 -18.81
C LYS A 5 -35.29 -91.76 -17.81
N THR A 6 -34.36 -92.69 -17.60
CA THR A 6 -33.28 -92.51 -16.61
C THR A 6 -32.04 -91.78 -17.16
N ILE A 7 -31.81 -91.81 -18.48
CA ILE A 7 -30.65 -91.12 -19.09
C ILE A 7 -30.89 -89.60 -19.21
N VAL A 8 -32.14 -89.15 -19.30
CA VAL A 8 -32.48 -87.72 -19.35
C VAL A 8 -32.36 -87.06 -17.98
N LEU A 9 -32.67 -87.76 -16.89
CA LEU A 9 -32.54 -87.21 -15.54
C LEU A 9 -31.07 -87.10 -15.10
N ILE A 10 -30.24 -88.10 -15.43
CA ILE A 10 -28.81 -88.11 -15.07
C ILE A 10 -28.03 -87.04 -15.86
N PHE A 11 -28.34 -86.82 -17.16
CA PHE A 11 -27.72 -85.73 -17.91
C PHE A 11 -28.15 -84.33 -17.43
N LEU A 12 -29.38 -84.17 -16.91
CA LEU A 12 -29.85 -82.89 -16.34
C LEU A 12 -29.23 -82.61 -14.96
N THR A 13 -29.06 -83.62 -14.10
CA THR A 13 -28.38 -83.42 -12.80
C THR A 13 -26.87 -83.25 -12.92
N ILE A 14 -26.21 -83.85 -13.92
CA ILE A 14 -24.78 -83.64 -14.15
C ILE A 14 -24.52 -82.24 -14.75
N THR A 15 -25.42 -81.71 -15.58
CA THR A 15 -25.30 -80.32 -16.06
C THR A 15 -25.67 -79.28 -14.99
N ILE A 16 -26.65 -79.53 -14.12
CA ILE A 16 -27.02 -78.62 -13.03
C ILE A 16 -25.96 -78.63 -11.90
N ASN A 17 -25.35 -79.76 -11.56
CA ASN A 17 -24.26 -79.80 -10.58
C ASN A 17 -22.92 -79.28 -11.15
N ALA A 18 -22.66 -79.42 -12.46
CA ALA A 18 -21.51 -78.75 -13.10
C ALA A 18 -21.69 -77.22 -13.15
N LEU A 19 -22.90 -76.72 -13.37
CA LEU A 19 -23.23 -75.29 -13.27
C LEU A 19 -23.23 -74.78 -11.81
N ALA A 20 -23.61 -75.59 -10.82
CA ALA A 20 -23.58 -75.20 -9.40
C ALA A 20 -22.17 -75.24 -8.79
N LEU A 21 -21.31 -76.19 -9.19
CA LEU A 21 -19.89 -76.21 -8.79
C LEU A 21 -19.07 -75.14 -9.53
N GLY A 22 -19.41 -74.83 -10.79
CA GLY A 22 -18.88 -73.66 -11.50
C GLY A 22 -19.36 -72.33 -10.92
N ALA A 23 -20.61 -72.24 -10.45
CA ALA A 23 -21.20 -71.06 -9.81
C ALA A 23 -20.69 -70.82 -8.37
N GLY A 24 -20.31 -71.88 -7.63
CA GLY A 24 -19.71 -71.78 -6.31
C GLY A 24 -18.28 -71.22 -6.34
N GLN A 25 -17.44 -71.71 -7.26
CA GLN A 25 -16.11 -71.15 -7.49
C GLN A 25 -16.15 -69.74 -8.11
N THR A 26 -17.10 -69.44 -9.00
CA THR A 26 -17.25 -68.08 -9.53
C THR A 26 -17.86 -67.11 -8.51
N ARG A 27 -18.83 -67.49 -7.67
CA ARG A 27 -19.30 -66.61 -6.57
C ARG A 27 -18.23 -66.36 -5.51
N SER A 28 -17.42 -67.35 -5.18
CA SER A 28 -16.27 -67.18 -4.27
C SER A 28 -15.25 -66.21 -4.88
N LYS A 29 -14.84 -66.44 -6.14
CA LYS A 29 -13.92 -65.55 -6.86
C LYS A 29 -14.50 -64.16 -7.06
N THR A 30 -15.79 -64.01 -7.35
CA THR A 30 -16.44 -62.70 -7.50
C THR A 30 -16.53 -61.97 -6.16
N ARG A 31 -16.82 -62.65 -5.04
CA ARG A 31 -16.78 -62.04 -3.70
C ARG A 31 -15.37 -61.64 -3.29
N GLU A 32 -14.39 -62.48 -3.59
CA GLU A 32 -12.98 -62.19 -3.33
C GLU A 32 -12.46 -61.04 -4.21
N LEU A 33 -12.86 -60.99 -5.48
CA LEU A 33 -12.55 -59.90 -6.41
C LEU A 33 -13.26 -58.60 -6.02
N GLN A 34 -14.52 -58.67 -5.55
CA GLN A 34 -15.25 -57.51 -5.00
C GLN A 34 -14.63 -57.01 -3.71
N LYS A 35 -14.17 -57.91 -2.84
CA LYS A 35 -13.45 -57.58 -1.62
C LYS A 35 -12.10 -56.92 -1.93
N LYS A 36 -11.30 -57.51 -2.84
CA LYS A 36 -10.05 -56.89 -3.33
C LYS A 36 -10.32 -55.54 -4.01
N ARG A 37 -11.39 -55.40 -4.79
CA ARG A 37 -11.79 -54.13 -5.38
C ARG A 37 -12.10 -53.09 -4.30
N ALA A 38 -12.93 -53.42 -3.31
CA ALA A 38 -13.27 -52.52 -2.21
C ALA A 38 -12.06 -52.14 -1.33
N GLU A 39 -11.04 -53.00 -1.24
CA GLU A 39 -9.83 -52.75 -0.45
C GLU A 39 -8.81 -51.82 -1.14
N HIS A 40 -8.87 -51.71 -2.48
CA HIS A 40 -7.83 -51.05 -3.30
C HIS A 40 -8.32 -49.93 -4.22
N ILE A 41 -9.63 -49.76 -4.42
CA ILE A 41 -10.19 -48.75 -5.32
C ILE A 41 -10.11 -47.33 -4.73
N ILE A 42 -9.74 -46.37 -5.57
CA ILE A 42 -9.90 -44.93 -5.32
C ILE A 42 -11.04 -44.44 -6.22
N GLU A 43 -12.04 -43.82 -5.60
CA GLU A 43 -13.17 -43.23 -6.29
C GLU A 43 -12.73 -41.88 -6.87
N ALA A 44 -12.88 -41.73 -8.17
CA ALA A 44 -12.47 -40.54 -8.90
C ALA A 44 -13.60 -39.49 -8.89
N ASN A 45 -13.25 -38.21 -8.76
CA ASN A 45 -14.23 -37.11 -8.70
C ASN A 45 -14.15 -36.23 -9.96
N ASP A 46 -15.33 -35.84 -10.46
CA ASP A 46 -15.50 -34.94 -11.61
C ASP A 46 -15.39 -33.46 -11.21
N GLU A 47 -15.85 -33.11 -10.00
CA GLU A 47 -15.77 -31.78 -9.42
C GLU A 47 -15.06 -31.77 -8.05
N TYR A 48 -14.09 -30.86 -7.88
CA TYR A 48 -13.38 -30.66 -6.62
C TYR A 48 -13.76 -29.32 -5.98
N GLU A 49 -14.07 -29.34 -4.68
CA GLU A 49 -14.33 -28.11 -3.89
C GLU A 49 -13.05 -27.52 -3.26
N PHE A 50 -11.91 -28.20 -3.34
CA PHE A 50 -10.60 -27.71 -2.90
C PHE A 50 -9.86 -27.06 -4.08
N LYS A 51 -9.39 -25.82 -3.91
CA LYS A 51 -8.79 -25.03 -4.99
C LYS A 51 -7.50 -25.65 -5.53
N ALA A 52 -6.67 -26.21 -4.66
CA ALA A 52 -5.46 -26.94 -5.03
C ALA A 52 -5.73 -28.15 -5.95
N CYS A 53 -6.99 -28.60 -6.00
CA CYS A 53 -7.45 -29.74 -6.77
C CYS A 53 -8.26 -29.38 -8.03
N GLU A 54 -8.70 -28.13 -8.20
CA GLU A 54 -9.52 -27.71 -9.36
C GLU A 54 -8.87 -27.99 -10.72
N LYS A 55 -7.53 -28.06 -10.76
CA LYS A 55 -6.77 -28.46 -11.96
C LYS A 55 -7.09 -29.88 -12.47
N PHE A 56 -7.75 -30.71 -11.64
CA PHE A 56 -8.15 -32.07 -11.96
C PHE A 56 -9.64 -32.21 -12.32
N ASN A 57 -10.43 -31.12 -12.36
CA ASN A 57 -11.83 -31.17 -12.80
C ASN A 57 -11.92 -31.70 -14.25
N LYS A 58 -12.71 -32.77 -14.49
CA LYS A 58 -12.91 -33.38 -15.82
C LYS A 58 -14.33 -33.96 -15.95
N ASP A 59 -14.87 -33.97 -17.17
CA ASP A 59 -16.27 -34.34 -17.46
C ASP A 59 -16.57 -35.86 -17.39
N ASP A 60 -15.56 -36.73 -17.29
CA ASP A 60 -15.74 -38.20 -17.22
C ASP A 60 -14.52 -38.87 -16.56
N GLU A 61 -14.68 -39.39 -15.35
CA GLU A 61 -13.63 -40.14 -14.64
C GLU A 61 -14.04 -41.59 -14.34
N LYS A 62 -13.04 -42.47 -14.33
CA LYS A 62 -13.22 -43.88 -13.97
C LYS A 62 -12.39 -44.18 -12.75
N ASP A 63 -13.00 -44.84 -11.77
CA ASP A 63 -12.29 -45.37 -10.61
C ASP A 63 -10.99 -46.08 -11.01
N TYR A 64 -9.95 -45.87 -10.22
CA TYR A 64 -8.64 -46.41 -10.50
C TYR A 64 -8.02 -47.02 -9.25
N TYR A 65 -6.88 -47.68 -9.46
CA TYR A 65 -6.10 -48.34 -8.43
C TYR A 65 -4.72 -47.71 -8.35
N LEU A 66 -4.11 -47.74 -7.18
CA LEU A 66 -2.77 -47.21 -6.96
C LEU A 66 -1.76 -48.34 -6.81
N THR A 67 -0.63 -48.20 -7.49
CA THR A 67 0.51 -49.11 -7.40
C THR A 67 1.78 -48.35 -7.05
N CYS A 68 2.72 -49.01 -6.36
CA CYS A 68 4.04 -48.46 -6.08
C CYS A 68 5.11 -49.23 -6.87
N THR A 69 5.77 -48.55 -7.81
CA THR A 69 6.86 -49.12 -8.60
C THR A 69 8.10 -48.24 -8.43
N LYS A 70 9.18 -48.80 -7.89
CA LYS A 70 10.46 -48.07 -7.63
C LYS A 70 10.31 -46.83 -6.75
N GLY A 71 9.35 -46.82 -5.83
CA GLY A 71 9.08 -45.70 -4.92
C GLY A 71 8.16 -44.61 -5.49
N GLU A 72 7.71 -44.76 -6.73
CA GLU A 72 6.74 -43.85 -7.36
C GLU A 72 5.33 -44.46 -7.34
N ILE A 73 4.33 -43.65 -6.99
CA ILE A 73 2.93 -44.04 -6.97
C ILE A 73 2.32 -43.77 -8.36
N THR A 74 1.79 -44.80 -9.00
CA THR A 74 1.18 -44.73 -10.33
C THR A 74 -0.28 -45.21 -10.32
N GLN A 75 -1.13 -44.54 -11.11
CA GLN A 75 -2.53 -44.90 -11.31
C GLN A 75 -2.67 -46.02 -12.35
N GLU A 76 -3.53 -47.00 -12.08
CA GLU A 76 -3.86 -48.08 -13.01
C GLU A 76 -5.38 -48.27 -13.14
N SER A 77 -5.85 -48.44 -14.37
CA SER A 77 -7.28 -48.53 -14.70
C SER A 77 -7.84 -49.95 -14.66
N SER A 78 -6.98 -50.98 -14.52
CA SER A 78 -7.38 -52.38 -14.58
C SER A 78 -6.97 -53.15 -13.34
N LEU A 79 -7.97 -53.73 -12.66
CA LEU A 79 -7.76 -54.61 -11.50
C LEU A 79 -6.90 -55.83 -11.83
N ASN A 80 -6.92 -56.31 -13.09
CA ASN A 80 -6.17 -57.50 -13.53
C ASN A 80 -4.65 -57.28 -13.57
N LYS A 81 -4.19 -56.03 -13.65
CA LYS A 81 -2.76 -55.70 -13.61
C LYS A 81 -2.18 -55.64 -12.19
N LEU A 82 -3.02 -55.69 -11.15
CA LEU A 82 -2.60 -55.79 -9.75
C LEU A 82 -2.13 -57.23 -9.38
N SER A 83 -1.89 -58.11 -10.35
CA SER A 83 -1.67 -59.55 -10.14
C SER A 83 -0.43 -59.91 -9.30
N ASN A 84 0.43 -58.93 -8.98
CA ASN A 84 1.47 -59.07 -7.96
C ASN A 84 1.07 -58.29 -6.70
N ASP A 85 0.54 -58.97 -5.68
CA ASP A 85 0.06 -58.39 -4.42
C ASP A 85 1.11 -57.48 -3.73
N THR A 86 2.40 -57.61 -4.06
CA THR A 86 3.51 -56.80 -3.51
C THR A 86 3.54 -55.33 -3.96
N SER A 87 2.84 -54.96 -5.04
CA SER A 87 2.88 -53.59 -5.60
C SER A 87 1.58 -52.81 -5.45
N ALA A 88 0.49 -53.44 -4.97
CA ALA A 88 -0.81 -52.81 -4.78
C ALA A 88 -0.86 -52.00 -3.47
N ILE A 89 -1.29 -50.74 -3.53
CA ILE A 89 -1.48 -49.91 -2.34
C ILE A 89 -2.90 -50.13 -1.81
N SER A 90 -3.05 -50.42 -0.51
CA SER A 90 -4.38 -50.49 0.11
C SER A 90 -4.99 -49.09 0.20
N ALA A 91 -6.14 -48.87 -0.46
CA ALA A 91 -6.87 -47.61 -0.41
C ALA A 91 -7.28 -47.28 1.03
N LYS A 92 -7.69 -48.29 1.82
CA LYS A 92 -8.04 -48.12 3.24
C LYS A 92 -6.86 -47.59 4.07
N LEU A 93 -5.67 -48.16 3.88
CA LEU A 93 -4.47 -47.72 4.60
C LEU A 93 -4.06 -46.32 4.16
N LEU A 94 -4.11 -46.03 2.85
CA LEU A 94 -3.79 -44.73 2.29
C LEU A 94 -4.71 -43.64 2.82
N LYS A 95 -6.03 -43.88 2.81
CA LYS A 95 -7.07 -43.02 3.38
C LYS A 95 -6.84 -42.74 4.87
N LYS A 96 -6.50 -43.77 5.65
CA LYS A 96 -6.14 -43.61 7.07
C LYS A 96 -4.89 -42.76 7.24
N ASN A 97 -3.82 -43.04 6.47
CA ASN A 97 -2.58 -42.29 6.54
C ASN A 97 -2.76 -40.83 6.12
N PHE A 98 -3.60 -40.57 5.12
CA PHE A 98 -3.97 -39.21 4.71
C PHE A 98 -4.64 -38.43 5.85
N LEU A 99 -5.62 -39.02 6.52
CA LEU A 99 -6.29 -38.38 7.65
C LEU A 99 -5.36 -38.18 8.86
N LEU A 100 -4.44 -39.12 9.12
CA LEU A 100 -3.40 -38.96 10.15
C LEU A 100 -2.42 -37.84 9.79
N ALA A 101 -2.01 -37.74 8.52
CA ALA A 101 -1.16 -36.66 8.05
C ALA A 101 -1.84 -35.29 8.19
N ILE A 102 -3.14 -35.19 7.86
CA ILE A 102 -3.93 -33.97 8.11
C ILE A 102 -4.02 -33.67 9.60
N LYS A 103 -4.23 -34.68 10.46
CA LYS A 103 -4.25 -34.51 11.93
C LYS A 103 -2.94 -33.92 12.43
N GLU A 104 -1.82 -34.51 12.05
CA GLU A 104 -0.49 -34.06 12.45
C GLU A 104 -0.21 -32.66 11.94
N TYR A 105 -0.53 -32.38 10.67
CA TYR A 105 -0.41 -31.06 10.06
C TYR A 105 -1.25 -30.01 10.80
N GLY A 106 -2.52 -30.30 11.06
CA GLY A 106 -3.43 -29.42 11.79
C GLY A 106 -2.99 -29.12 13.21
N LEU A 107 -2.54 -30.15 13.94
CA LEU A 107 -2.00 -29.98 15.29
C LEU A 107 -0.71 -29.16 15.29
N ALA A 108 0.18 -29.36 14.31
CA ALA A 108 1.38 -28.56 14.16
C ALA A 108 1.05 -27.08 13.88
N ALA A 109 0.12 -26.81 12.95
CA ALA A 109 -0.34 -25.46 12.64
C ALA A 109 -0.98 -24.76 13.85
N LEU A 110 -1.87 -25.45 14.58
CA LEU A 110 -2.50 -24.92 15.79
C LEU A 110 -1.49 -24.66 16.91
N ASN A 111 -0.49 -25.54 17.08
CA ASN A 111 0.58 -25.34 18.06
C ASN A 111 1.44 -24.12 17.74
N GLU A 112 1.77 -23.91 16.47
CA GLU A 112 2.51 -22.74 16.04
C GLU A 112 1.68 -21.46 16.27
N GLN A 113 0.41 -21.47 15.89
CA GLN A 113 -0.49 -20.35 16.13
C GLN A 113 -0.69 -20.05 17.62
N HIS A 114 -0.79 -21.08 18.48
CA HIS A 114 -0.85 -20.93 19.92
C HIS A 114 0.39 -20.22 20.46
N LYS A 115 1.59 -20.67 20.07
CA LYS A 115 2.86 -20.03 20.45
C LYS A 115 2.94 -18.57 19.98
N GLN A 116 2.52 -18.29 18.75
CA GLN A 116 2.48 -16.92 18.23
C GLN A 116 1.50 -16.04 19.01
N ASN A 117 0.30 -16.54 19.32
CA ASN A 117 -0.67 -15.83 20.15
C ASN A 117 -0.15 -15.58 21.56
N GLU A 118 0.52 -16.55 22.20
CA GLU A 118 1.13 -16.34 23.51
C GLU A 118 2.22 -15.27 23.48
N LYS A 119 3.05 -15.27 22.43
CA LYS A 119 4.08 -14.25 22.23
C LYS A 119 3.44 -12.86 22.09
N VAL A 120 2.40 -12.73 21.26
CA VAL A 120 1.68 -11.47 21.07
C VAL A 120 1.00 -11.01 22.35
N ILE A 121 0.30 -11.90 23.07
CA ILE A 121 -0.36 -11.60 24.35
C ILE A 121 0.68 -11.12 25.37
N ARG A 122 1.84 -11.77 25.44
CA ARG A 122 2.95 -11.38 26.34
C ARG A 122 3.47 -9.99 25.98
N CYS A 123 3.73 -9.72 24.70
CA CYS A 123 4.18 -8.41 24.24
C CYS A 123 3.15 -7.31 24.52
N LEU A 124 1.87 -7.57 24.29
CA LEU A 124 0.81 -6.63 24.60
C LEU A 124 0.73 -6.40 26.12
N LYS A 125 0.82 -7.43 26.97
CA LYS A 125 0.81 -7.21 28.43
C LYS A 125 2.02 -6.40 28.91
N ASP A 126 3.20 -6.72 28.41
CA ASP A 126 4.44 -6.06 28.79
C ASP A 126 5.33 -5.82 27.56
N ALA A 127 5.39 -4.56 27.13
CA ALA A 127 6.20 -4.13 25.99
C ALA A 127 7.71 -4.32 26.23
N LYS A 128 8.15 -4.51 27.48
CA LYS A 128 9.56 -4.73 27.85
C LYS A 128 9.95 -6.20 27.93
N SER A 129 9.00 -7.13 27.74
CA SER A 129 9.25 -8.57 27.89
C SER A 129 10.16 -9.18 26.82
N ASP A 130 10.31 -8.53 25.66
CA ASP A 130 11.24 -8.87 24.57
C ASP A 130 11.67 -7.56 23.89
N THR A 131 12.90 -7.50 23.38
CA THR A 131 13.43 -6.34 22.64
C THR A 131 12.57 -5.95 21.43
N ASN A 132 11.80 -6.89 20.87
CA ASN A 132 10.93 -6.66 19.72
C ASN A 132 9.47 -6.37 20.11
N CYS A 133 9.08 -6.49 21.38
CA CYS A 133 7.68 -6.35 21.78
C CYS A 133 7.13 -4.94 21.59
N ALA A 134 7.92 -3.90 21.80
CA ALA A 134 7.50 -2.51 21.56
C ALA A 134 7.11 -2.29 20.09
N ALA A 135 8.00 -2.65 19.16
CA ALA A 135 7.76 -2.55 17.72
C ALA A 135 6.59 -3.44 17.26
N LEU A 136 6.46 -4.64 17.83
CA LEU A 136 5.35 -5.54 17.54
C LEU A 136 4.00 -4.96 18.00
N ASN A 137 3.95 -4.41 19.22
CA ASN A 137 2.74 -3.78 19.76
C ASN A 137 2.27 -2.62 18.87
N GLU A 138 3.20 -1.75 18.49
CA GLU A 138 2.92 -0.62 17.62
C GLU A 138 2.40 -1.07 16.25
N LYS A 139 3.08 -2.04 15.62
CA LYS A 139 2.66 -2.63 14.35
C LYS A 139 1.26 -3.26 14.44
N LEU A 140 0.96 -3.97 15.54
CA LEU A 140 -0.33 -4.59 15.76
C LEU A 140 -1.44 -3.56 15.98
N ILE A 141 -1.19 -2.52 16.78
CA ILE A 141 -2.17 -1.46 17.03
C ILE A 141 -2.45 -0.70 15.72
N ASN A 142 -1.42 -0.22 15.02
CA ASN A 142 -1.59 0.53 13.78
C ASN A 142 -2.24 -0.34 12.69
N GLY A 143 -1.79 -1.58 12.51
CA GLY A 143 -2.42 -2.51 11.58
C GLY A 143 -3.88 -2.84 11.93
N THR A 144 -4.24 -2.83 13.22
CA THR A 144 -5.63 -2.99 13.66
C THR A 144 -6.45 -1.74 13.35
N LYS A 145 -5.92 -0.53 13.55
CA LYS A 145 -6.61 0.73 13.20
C LYS A 145 -6.94 0.77 11.71
N ASP A 146 -5.93 0.58 10.88
CA ASP A 146 -6.08 0.60 9.42
C ASP A 146 -7.03 -0.50 8.95
N GLY A 147 -6.89 -1.70 9.53
CA GLY A 147 -7.77 -2.84 9.24
C GLY A 147 -9.24 -2.59 9.59
N LEU A 148 -9.51 -1.99 10.75
CA LEU A 148 -10.87 -1.66 11.21
C LEU A 148 -11.55 -0.61 10.35
N ILE A 149 -10.81 0.42 9.92
CA ILE A 149 -11.31 1.43 8.99
C ILE A 149 -11.67 0.78 7.65
N GLN A 150 -10.75 0.01 7.08
CA GLN A 150 -10.94 -0.60 5.78
C GLN A 150 -12.08 -1.63 5.76
N ILE A 151 -12.15 -2.51 6.76
CA ILE A 151 -13.22 -3.53 6.81
C ILE A 151 -14.61 -2.88 6.93
N ARG A 152 -14.74 -1.78 7.69
CA ARG A 152 -16.01 -1.05 7.82
C ARG A 152 -16.40 -0.32 6.54
N LYS A 153 -15.45 0.25 5.80
CA LYS A 153 -15.69 0.82 4.47
C LYS A 153 -16.23 -0.24 3.51
N LEU A 154 -15.59 -1.42 3.45
CA LEU A 154 -16.07 -2.54 2.63
C LEU A 154 -17.46 -3.03 3.06
N MET A 155 -17.73 -3.10 4.36
CA MET A 155 -19.06 -3.44 4.89
C MET A 155 -20.12 -2.42 4.47
N ALA A 156 -19.84 -1.14 4.63
CA ALA A 156 -20.76 -0.06 4.29
C ALA A 156 -21.08 -0.03 2.79
N LEU A 157 -20.04 -0.18 1.95
CA LEU A 157 -20.19 -0.23 0.50
C LEU A 157 -20.95 -1.48 0.03
N SER A 158 -20.75 -2.62 0.68
CA SER A 158 -21.46 -3.86 0.33
C SER A 158 -22.92 -3.93 0.81
N SER A 159 -23.33 -3.09 1.77
CA SER A 159 -24.65 -3.16 2.43
C SER A 159 -25.60 -2.00 2.14
N SER A 160 -25.13 -0.87 1.61
CA SER A 160 -25.95 0.34 1.43
C SER A 160 -27.17 0.13 0.51
N PRO A 161 -28.37 0.68 0.81
CA PRO A 161 -29.55 0.49 -0.02
C PRO A 161 -29.44 1.13 -1.42
N ILE A 162 -30.26 0.65 -2.35
CA ILE A 162 -30.28 1.04 -3.78
C ILE A 162 -31.05 2.36 -4.01
N HIS A 163 -31.87 2.78 -3.04
CA HIS A 163 -32.84 3.86 -3.22
C HIS A 163 -32.60 5.01 -2.24
N SER A 164 -31.82 6.01 -2.67
CA SER A 164 -31.78 7.29 -1.97
C SER A 164 -31.52 8.40 -2.98
N TYR A 165 -32.59 8.78 -3.67
CA TYR A 165 -32.69 10.14 -4.20
C TYR A 165 -32.90 11.07 -2.99
N GLY A 166 -31.80 11.53 -2.40
CA GLY A 166 -31.78 12.47 -1.27
C GLY A 166 -30.39 12.56 -0.63
N PRO A 167 -30.00 13.72 -0.07
CA PRO A 167 -28.69 13.90 0.56
C PRO A 167 -28.55 13.03 1.82
N ALA A 168 -27.53 12.16 1.80
CA ALA A 168 -26.72 11.71 2.95
C ALA A 168 -27.44 11.23 4.23
N LYS A 169 -28.15 10.09 4.18
CA LYS A 169 -28.46 9.28 5.38
C LYS A 169 -28.24 7.77 5.19
N ILE A 170 -27.37 7.37 4.25
CA ILE A 170 -27.39 6.03 3.65
C ILE A 170 -26.52 5.03 4.44
N TYR A 171 -25.40 5.46 5.00
CA TYR A 171 -24.59 4.64 5.88
C TYR A 171 -25.15 4.73 7.30
N THR A 172 -26.13 3.88 7.62
CA THR A 172 -26.75 3.84 8.95
C THR A 172 -25.70 3.61 10.04
N ASN A 173 -25.93 4.16 11.24
CA ASN A 173 -25.03 4.11 12.39
C ASN A 173 -24.73 2.69 12.94
N SER A 174 -25.23 1.63 12.31
CA SER A 174 -25.03 0.25 12.74
C SER A 174 -24.52 -0.60 11.59
N LEU A 175 -23.22 -0.84 11.57
CA LEU A 175 -22.61 -1.90 10.79
C LEU A 175 -22.73 -3.21 11.60
N SER A 176 -23.00 -4.33 10.93
CA SER A 176 -22.95 -5.65 11.55
C SER A 176 -22.11 -6.55 10.68
N HIS A 177 -21.14 -7.23 11.29
CA HIS A 177 -20.44 -8.28 10.57
C HIS A 177 -21.46 -9.31 10.10
N LYS A 178 -21.22 -9.84 8.89
CA LYS A 178 -21.92 -11.04 8.41
C LYS A 178 -21.38 -12.32 9.08
N ILE A 179 -20.42 -12.18 10.00
CA ILE A 179 -19.66 -13.25 10.64
C ILE A 179 -19.65 -12.94 12.14
N GLY A 180 -20.15 -13.87 12.96
CA GLY A 180 -20.23 -13.66 14.41
C GLY A 180 -21.31 -12.65 14.85
N LYS A 181 -21.32 -12.34 16.14
CA LYS A 181 -22.31 -11.45 16.79
C LYS A 181 -21.72 -10.12 17.28
N THR A 182 -20.52 -9.78 16.80
CA THR A 182 -19.82 -8.57 17.23
C THR A 182 -20.53 -7.34 16.69
N ARG A 183 -20.91 -6.41 17.57
CA ARG A 183 -21.47 -5.13 17.18
C ARG A 183 -20.37 -4.25 16.60
N VAL A 184 -20.54 -3.75 15.39
CA VAL A 184 -19.57 -2.86 14.76
C VAL A 184 -20.03 -1.42 14.94
N PRO A 185 -19.16 -0.53 15.47
CA PRO A 185 -19.48 0.89 15.52
C PRO A 185 -19.79 1.45 14.12
N GLY A 186 -20.61 2.50 14.08
CA GLY A 186 -20.86 3.24 12.85
C GLY A 186 -19.59 3.89 12.28
N LEU A 187 -19.70 4.35 11.02
CA LEU A 187 -18.63 5.09 10.36
C LEU A 187 -18.39 6.45 11.05
N SER A 188 -17.14 6.90 11.04
CA SER A 188 -16.77 8.29 11.33
C SER A 188 -17.28 9.24 10.24
N LYS A 189 -17.23 10.54 10.53
CA LYS A 189 -17.66 11.56 9.57
C LYS A 189 -16.77 11.56 8.33
N GLU A 190 -15.46 11.44 8.53
CA GLU A 190 -14.45 11.38 7.49
C GLU A 190 -14.65 10.16 6.60
N GLU A 191 -14.96 9.00 7.19
CA GLU A 191 -15.30 7.79 6.43
C GLU A 191 -16.57 7.97 5.61
N VAL A 192 -17.61 8.61 6.16
CA VAL A 192 -18.83 8.91 5.41
C VAL A 192 -18.56 9.85 4.24
N GLU A 193 -17.80 10.92 4.46
CA GLU A 193 -17.42 11.87 3.40
C GLU A 193 -16.62 11.17 2.29
N GLU A 194 -15.70 10.27 2.65
CA GLU A 194 -14.91 9.48 1.70
C GLU A 194 -15.77 8.47 0.92
N LEU A 195 -16.70 7.77 1.58
CA LEU A 195 -17.61 6.84 0.92
C LEU A 195 -18.62 7.57 0.02
N ASP A 196 -19.14 8.72 0.44
CA ASP A 196 -19.98 9.58 -0.39
C ASP A 196 -19.21 10.03 -1.63
N TYR A 197 -17.95 10.39 -1.48
CA TYR A 197 -17.07 10.72 -2.60
C TYR A 197 -16.91 9.52 -3.56
N TYR A 198 -16.60 8.32 -3.06
CA TYR A 198 -16.48 7.12 -3.91
C TYR A 198 -17.79 6.75 -4.60
N GLN A 199 -18.92 6.81 -3.89
CA GLN A 199 -20.22 6.48 -4.46
C GLN A 199 -20.59 7.46 -5.58
N ASN A 200 -20.45 8.77 -5.35
CA ASN A 200 -20.75 9.78 -6.37
C ASN A 200 -19.82 9.65 -7.58
N THR A 201 -18.55 9.34 -7.32
CA THR A 201 -17.55 9.05 -8.35
C THR A 201 -17.97 7.87 -9.21
N PHE A 202 -18.36 6.76 -8.58
CA PHE A 202 -18.82 5.57 -9.26
C PHE A 202 -20.07 5.84 -10.11
N ILE A 203 -21.06 6.54 -9.54
CA ILE A 203 -22.30 6.92 -10.24
C ILE A 203 -21.97 7.69 -11.53
N LYS A 204 -21.11 8.71 -11.43
CA LYS A 204 -20.71 9.52 -12.58
C LYS A 204 -19.93 8.71 -13.62
N ALA A 205 -19.01 7.86 -13.19
CA ALA A 205 -18.24 7.01 -14.10
C ALA A 205 -19.14 6.02 -14.86
N HIS A 206 -20.11 5.42 -14.16
CA HIS A 206 -21.12 4.56 -14.77
C HIS A 206 -21.97 5.33 -15.80
N GLU A 207 -22.45 6.51 -15.43
CA GLU A 207 -23.20 7.39 -16.34
C GLU A 207 -22.42 7.70 -17.62
N GLN A 208 -21.14 8.06 -17.48
CA GLN A 208 -20.25 8.30 -18.62
C GLN A 208 -20.06 7.04 -19.49
N ASN A 209 -19.84 5.88 -18.88
CA ASN A 209 -19.69 4.61 -19.61
C ASN A 209 -20.97 4.21 -20.35
N TRP A 210 -22.13 4.38 -19.70
CA TRP A 210 -23.43 4.14 -20.32
C TRP A 210 -23.63 5.07 -21.51
N MET A 211 -23.36 6.36 -21.33
CA MET A 211 -23.52 7.33 -22.42
C MET A 211 -22.54 7.07 -23.56
N ALA A 212 -21.30 6.67 -23.27
CA ALA A 212 -20.31 6.29 -24.26
C ALA A 212 -20.78 5.12 -25.14
N LYS A 213 -21.31 4.06 -24.51
CA LYS A 213 -21.86 2.88 -25.20
C LYS A 213 -23.08 3.21 -26.07
N ASN A 214 -23.85 4.22 -25.68
CA ASN A 214 -25.11 4.59 -26.35
C ASN A 214 -24.96 5.78 -27.30
N PHE A 215 -23.83 6.48 -27.29
CA PHE A 215 -23.63 7.72 -28.05
C PHE A 215 -23.94 7.58 -29.55
N GLU A 216 -23.43 6.54 -30.21
CA GLU A 216 -23.64 6.33 -31.65
C GLU A 216 -25.11 6.07 -32.01
N LYS A 217 -25.88 5.51 -31.07
CA LYS A 217 -27.28 5.09 -31.28
C LYS A 217 -28.28 6.13 -30.75
N ASN A 218 -27.82 7.09 -29.95
CA ASN A 218 -28.69 7.97 -29.19
C ASN A 218 -28.41 9.44 -29.52
N LYS A 219 -29.28 10.04 -30.33
CA LYS A 219 -29.17 11.45 -30.76
C LYS A 219 -29.27 12.46 -29.62
N CYS A 220 -29.74 12.05 -28.44
CA CYS A 220 -29.83 12.87 -27.23
C CYS A 220 -28.51 13.03 -26.49
N ILE A 221 -27.52 12.20 -26.80
CA ILE A 221 -26.19 12.29 -26.21
C ILE A 221 -25.32 13.11 -27.15
N GLU A 222 -24.62 14.07 -26.59
CA GLU A 222 -23.51 14.73 -27.26
C GLU A 222 -22.21 14.38 -26.57
N LYS A 223 -21.19 14.22 -27.40
CA LYS A 223 -19.83 13.99 -26.95
C LYS A 223 -19.15 15.34 -26.98
N ASP A 224 -18.66 15.79 -25.84
CA ASP A 224 -17.85 16.99 -25.79
C ASP A 224 -16.47 16.74 -26.43
N THR A 225 -15.68 17.80 -26.54
CA THR A 225 -14.35 17.74 -27.13
C THR A 225 -13.34 16.92 -26.32
N GLN A 226 -13.72 16.43 -25.14
CA GLN A 226 -12.85 15.79 -24.15
C GLN A 226 -13.25 14.33 -23.88
N ASN A 227 -14.06 13.74 -24.77
CA ASN A 227 -14.53 12.38 -24.65
C ASN A 227 -15.49 12.16 -23.47
N ASN A 228 -16.00 13.24 -22.85
CA ASN A 228 -17.12 13.14 -21.93
C ASN A 228 -18.42 13.21 -22.71
N TYR A 229 -19.43 12.58 -22.17
CA TYR A 229 -20.75 12.49 -22.76
C TYR A 229 -21.72 13.25 -21.88
N THR A 230 -22.54 14.08 -22.51
CA THR A 230 -23.59 14.84 -21.82
C THR A 230 -24.88 14.73 -22.61
N PHE A 231 -26.00 15.00 -21.94
CA PHE A 231 -27.27 15.13 -22.63
C PHE A 231 -27.37 16.48 -23.30
N LYS A 232 -27.79 16.50 -24.57
CA LYS A 232 -28.10 17.74 -25.29
C LYS A 232 -29.13 18.54 -24.51
N LYS A 233 -28.86 19.84 -24.34
CA LYS A 233 -29.83 20.76 -23.74
C LYS A 233 -31.09 20.84 -24.60
N SER A 234 -32.24 20.47 -24.04
CA SER A 234 -33.53 20.58 -24.71
C SER A 234 -34.14 21.96 -24.46
N GLY A 235 -34.58 22.64 -25.52
CA GLY A 235 -35.39 23.87 -25.39
C GLY A 235 -36.87 23.63 -25.09
N GLY A 236 -37.32 22.36 -25.06
CA GLY A 236 -38.71 21.96 -24.79
C GLY A 236 -38.93 21.42 -23.36
N PRO A 237 -40.18 21.10 -23.00
CA PRO A 237 -40.56 20.62 -21.66
C PRO A 237 -40.01 19.23 -21.29
N TYR A 238 -39.50 18.48 -22.27
CA TYR A 238 -38.88 17.17 -22.07
C TYR A 238 -37.37 17.26 -22.30
N SER A 239 -36.58 17.03 -21.24
CA SER A 239 -35.13 16.92 -21.36
C SER A 239 -34.70 15.51 -21.73
N CYS A 240 -33.68 15.41 -22.58
CA CYS A 240 -33.02 14.15 -22.91
C CYS A 240 -32.56 13.43 -21.63
N GLU A 241 -32.05 14.20 -20.66
CA GLU A 241 -31.69 13.70 -19.34
C GLU A 241 -32.90 13.08 -18.61
N GLY A 242 -34.04 13.78 -18.57
CA GLY A 242 -35.26 13.28 -17.94
C GLY A 242 -35.80 12.01 -18.60
N TYR A 243 -35.71 11.91 -19.94
CA TYR A 243 -36.14 10.72 -20.68
C TYR A 243 -35.31 9.49 -20.35
N PHE A 244 -33.98 9.63 -20.26
CA PHE A 244 -33.06 8.51 -20.00
C PHE A 244 -32.78 8.27 -18.51
N ALA A 245 -33.24 9.14 -17.61
CA ALA A 245 -32.97 9.03 -16.17
C ALA A 245 -33.33 7.64 -15.61
N ASN A 246 -34.49 7.09 -15.99
CA ASN A 246 -34.92 5.76 -15.53
C ASN A 246 -34.09 4.62 -16.11
N THR A 247 -33.67 4.72 -17.38
CA THR A 247 -32.83 3.70 -18.03
C THR A 247 -31.43 3.68 -17.43
N ILE A 248 -30.79 4.84 -17.30
CA ILE A 248 -29.49 4.98 -16.62
C ILE A 248 -29.59 4.48 -15.19
N LYS A 249 -30.65 4.87 -14.47
CA LYS A 249 -30.87 4.39 -13.11
C LYS A 249 -30.93 2.87 -13.06
N SER A 250 -31.72 2.22 -13.93
CA SER A 250 -31.84 0.76 -13.95
C SER A 250 -30.51 0.05 -14.26
N ASP A 251 -29.75 0.54 -15.25
CA ASP A 251 -28.45 -0.03 -15.60
C ASP A 251 -27.43 0.17 -14.45
N ARG A 252 -27.46 1.34 -13.81
CA ARG A 252 -26.66 1.66 -12.64
C ARG A 252 -26.97 0.74 -11.46
N GLU A 253 -28.24 0.46 -11.20
CA GLU A 253 -28.64 -0.45 -10.14
C GLU A 253 -28.14 -1.87 -10.40
N LYS A 254 -28.13 -2.31 -11.66
CA LYS A 254 -27.56 -3.60 -12.07
C LYS A 254 -26.03 -3.64 -11.89
N GLU A 255 -25.31 -2.62 -12.32
CA GLU A 255 -23.84 -2.56 -12.18
C GLU A 255 -23.43 -2.43 -10.70
N LEU A 256 -24.11 -1.59 -9.92
CA LEU A 256 -23.92 -1.48 -8.47
C LEU A 256 -24.14 -2.82 -7.76
N LYS A 257 -25.10 -3.63 -8.20
CA LYS A 257 -25.31 -4.97 -7.64
C LYS A 257 -24.11 -5.88 -7.86
N ASN A 258 -23.51 -5.85 -9.06
CA ASN A 258 -22.32 -6.64 -9.36
C ASN A 258 -21.12 -6.18 -8.53
N ILE A 259 -20.88 -4.87 -8.47
CA ILE A 259 -19.76 -4.30 -7.70
C ILE A 259 -19.92 -4.55 -6.21
N ARG A 260 -21.14 -4.50 -5.67
CA ARG A 260 -21.38 -4.89 -4.27
C ARG A 260 -21.05 -6.34 -4.02
N SER A 261 -21.30 -7.23 -4.99
CA SER A 261 -20.89 -8.62 -4.89
C SER A 261 -19.37 -8.74 -4.82
N GLU A 262 -18.64 -8.01 -5.67
CA GLU A 262 -17.16 -7.97 -5.66
C GLU A 262 -16.61 -7.39 -4.34
N ILE A 263 -17.15 -6.26 -3.89
CA ILE A 263 -16.78 -5.62 -2.60
C ILE A 263 -17.11 -6.56 -1.44
N ASN A 264 -18.24 -7.26 -1.48
CA ASN A 264 -18.58 -8.26 -0.47
C ASN A 264 -17.58 -9.42 -0.46
N ASN A 265 -17.11 -9.86 -1.64
CA ASN A 265 -16.09 -10.90 -1.74
C ASN A 265 -14.75 -10.42 -1.15
N GLU A 266 -14.36 -9.17 -1.41
CA GLU A 266 -13.17 -8.56 -0.80
C GLU A 266 -13.32 -8.38 0.73
N TYR A 267 -14.51 -8.00 1.21
CA TYR A 267 -14.82 -8.03 2.65
C TYR A 267 -14.61 -9.43 3.24
N MET A 268 -15.15 -10.48 2.60
CA MET A 268 -15.02 -11.86 3.09
C MET A 268 -13.57 -12.35 3.09
N LYS A 269 -12.81 -11.98 2.06
CA LYS A 269 -11.39 -12.28 1.95
C LYS A 269 -10.60 -11.61 3.08
N MET A 270 -10.83 -10.32 3.32
CA MET A 270 -10.20 -9.59 4.42
C MET A 270 -10.58 -10.18 5.79
N ALA A 271 -11.86 -10.50 5.99
CA ALA A 271 -12.35 -11.13 7.21
C ALA A 271 -11.74 -12.54 7.43
N THR A 272 -11.44 -13.27 6.37
CA THR A 272 -10.77 -14.59 6.45
C THR A 272 -9.30 -14.46 6.81
N GLN A 273 -8.60 -13.49 6.22
CA GLN A 273 -7.17 -13.26 6.45
C GLN A 273 -6.90 -12.65 7.82
N MET A 274 -7.85 -11.87 8.35
CA MET A 274 -7.72 -11.12 9.59
C MET A 274 -8.93 -11.36 10.51
N PRO A 275 -9.14 -12.59 11.00
CA PRO A 275 -10.33 -12.96 11.79
C PRO A 275 -10.43 -12.20 13.12
N LEU A 276 -9.31 -11.71 13.65
CA LEU A 276 -9.31 -10.85 14.84
C LEU A 276 -10.13 -9.57 14.62
N LEU A 277 -10.10 -8.98 13.41
CA LEU A 277 -10.81 -7.72 13.14
C LEU A 277 -12.33 -7.89 13.24
N THR A 278 -12.88 -9.06 12.90
CA THR A 278 -14.32 -9.33 12.97
C THR A 278 -14.83 -9.53 14.41
N SER A 279 -13.89 -9.71 15.35
CA SER A 279 -14.17 -9.89 16.77
C SER A 279 -14.01 -8.60 17.58
N LEU A 280 -13.55 -7.51 16.97
CA LEU A 280 -13.35 -6.23 17.64
C LEU A 280 -14.56 -5.32 17.47
N SER A 281 -14.96 -4.67 18.57
CA SER A 281 -16.04 -3.68 18.58
C SER A 281 -15.43 -2.29 18.72
N LEU A 282 -14.70 -1.87 17.67
CA LEU A 282 -13.89 -0.65 17.64
C LEU A 282 -14.04 0.08 16.29
N ARG A 283 -13.75 1.37 16.31
CA ARG A 283 -13.62 2.23 15.13
C ARG A 283 -12.19 2.35 14.63
N GLY A 284 -11.17 2.03 15.43
CA GLY A 284 -9.78 2.28 15.08
C GLY A 284 -9.32 3.73 15.29
N ASP A 285 -10.21 4.65 15.65
CA ASP A 285 -9.85 5.99 16.12
C ASP A 285 -9.77 6.09 17.65
N GLU A 286 -10.02 4.97 18.36
CA GLU A 286 -9.90 4.92 19.80
C GLU A 286 -8.44 5.05 20.26
N PRO A 287 -8.21 5.57 21.48
CA PRO A 287 -6.92 5.53 22.14
C PRO A 287 -6.28 4.13 22.16
N ASP A 288 -4.96 4.07 21.96
CA ASP A 288 -4.18 2.83 21.85
C ASP A 288 -4.41 1.86 23.00
N ASN A 289 -4.62 2.36 24.22
CA ASN A 289 -4.89 1.53 25.40
C ASN A 289 -6.24 0.79 25.31
N ILE A 290 -7.26 1.39 24.69
CA ILE A 290 -8.56 0.76 24.47
C ILE A 290 -8.45 -0.32 23.40
N ILE A 291 -7.78 -0.02 22.28
CA ILE A 291 -7.53 -0.97 21.19
C ILE A 291 -6.75 -2.17 21.73
N LYS A 292 -5.65 -1.90 22.45
CA LYS A 292 -4.81 -2.90 23.10
C LYS A 292 -5.59 -3.80 24.06
N LYS A 293 -6.51 -3.23 24.86
CA LYS A 293 -7.35 -4.00 25.79
C LYS A 293 -8.27 -4.96 25.03
N GLN A 294 -9.01 -4.49 24.04
CA GLN A 294 -9.88 -5.39 23.24
C GLN A 294 -9.07 -6.43 22.46
N LEU A 295 -7.91 -6.07 21.91
CA LEU A 295 -7.01 -7.03 21.27
C LEU A 295 -6.59 -8.13 22.24
N LEU A 296 -6.19 -7.78 23.46
CA LEU A 296 -5.85 -8.76 24.49
C LEU A 296 -7.03 -9.68 24.83
N ASP A 297 -8.23 -9.12 25.02
CA ASP A 297 -9.42 -9.91 25.34
C ASP A 297 -9.77 -10.87 24.20
N THR A 298 -9.75 -10.40 22.95
CA THR A 298 -9.99 -11.21 21.75
C THR A 298 -8.91 -12.29 21.57
N LEU A 299 -7.63 -11.95 21.71
CA LEU A 299 -6.54 -12.93 21.58
C LEU A 299 -6.59 -14.02 22.67
N ASN A 300 -6.95 -13.66 23.91
CA ASN A 300 -7.16 -14.66 24.96
C ASN A 300 -8.33 -15.59 24.64
N LYS A 301 -9.40 -15.07 24.03
CA LYS A 301 -10.51 -15.89 23.54
C LYS A 301 -10.05 -16.82 22.41
N THR A 302 -9.38 -16.29 21.40
CA THR A 302 -8.81 -17.08 20.29
C THR A 302 -7.85 -18.15 20.80
N LYS A 303 -7.02 -17.86 21.81
CA LYS A 303 -6.15 -18.84 22.45
C LYS A 303 -6.96 -20.02 23.04
N LYS A 304 -8.05 -19.73 23.76
CA LYS A 304 -8.94 -20.77 24.30
C LYS A 304 -9.61 -21.58 23.18
N ASP A 305 -10.03 -20.93 22.11
CA ASP A 305 -10.62 -21.59 20.94
C ASP A 305 -9.60 -22.55 20.28
N ILE A 306 -8.33 -22.14 20.16
CA ILE A 306 -7.23 -23.01 19.67
C ILE A 306 -7.03 -24.20 20.60
N GLU A 307 -6.91 -23.97 21.92
CA GLU A 307 -6.71 -25.05 22.90
C GLU A 307 -7.87 -26.06 22.89
N GLN A 308 -9.10 -25.58 22.75
CA GLN A 308 -10.27 -26.43 22.65
C GLN A 308 -10.29 -27.22 21.33
N THR A 309 -9.91 -26.60 20.22
CA THR A 309 -9.79 -27.27 18.91
C THR A 309 -8.72 -28.36 18.97
N GLN A 310 -7.57 -28.09 19.59
CA GLN A 310 -6.53 -29.09 19.80
C GLN A 310 -7.02 -30.28 20.62
N LYS A 311 -7.74 -30.03 21.72
CA LYS A 311 -8.36 -31.09 22.54
C LYS A 311 -9.33 -31.94 21.73
N ASN A 312 -10.18 -31.29 20.92
CA ASN A 312 -11.13 -31.99 20.05
C ASN A 312 -10.39 -32.89 19.06
N ILE A 313 -9.37 -32.37 18.37
CA ILE A 313 -8.56 -33.15 17.40
C ILE A 313 -7.80 -34.31 18.06
N HIS A 314 -7.28 -34.12 19.28
CA HIS A 314 -6.64 -35.20 20.03
C HIS A 314 -7.63 -36.30 20.41
N SER A 315 -8.87 -35.92 20.73
CA SER A 315 -9.94 -36.86 21.14
C SER A 315 -10.54 -37.66 19.99
N TYR A 316 -10.33 -37.26 18.73
CA TYR A 316 -10.86 -37.99 17.58
C TYR A 316 -10.34 -39.43 17.52
N THR A 317 -11.28 -40.36 17.53
CA THR A 317 -11.05 -41.77 17.23
C THR A 317 -10.75 -41.97 15.74
N ASP A 318 -10.22 -43.14 15.36
CA ASP A 318 -9.98 -43.50 13.95
C ASP A 318 -11.23 -43.29 13.06
N ALA A 319 -12.43 -43.49 13.62
CA ALA A 319 -13.69 -43.33 12.91
C ALA A 319 -14.08 -41.85 12.72
N GLU A 320 -13.58 -40.94 13.55
CA GLU A 320 -13.92 -39.51 13.54
C GLU A 320 -12.88 -38.65 12.82
N LEU A 321 -11.72 -39.21 12.47
CA LEU A 321 -10.64 -38.46 11.82
C LEU A 321 -11.08 -37.74 10.54
N TYR A 322 -12.09 -38.24 9.81
CA TYR A 322 -12.61 -37.56 8.62
C TYR A 322 -13.25 -36.20 8.92
N GLN A 323 -13.67 -35.93 10.17
CA GLN A 323 -14.17 -34.62 10.59
C GLN A 323 -13.12 -33.52 10.46
N LEU A 324 -11.82 -33.87 10.41
CA LEU A 324 -10.74 -32.91 10.14
C LEU A 324 -10.90 -32.22 8.78
N VAL A 325 -11.58 -32.85 7.82
CA VAL A 325 -11.86 -32.27 6.50
C VAL A 325 -12.86 -31.11 6.57
N ALA A 326 -13.56 -30.95 7.71
CA ALA A 326 -14.34 -29.75 7.99
C ALA A 326 -13.47 -28.48 8.07
N GLY A 327 -12.19 -28.61 8.46
CA GLY A 327 -11.21 -27.53 8.42
C GLY A 327 -10.69 -27.35 7.00
N THR A 328 -11.53 -26.87 6.09
CA THR A 328 -11.22 -26.81 4.64
C THR A 328 -9.94 -26.03 4.34
N GLN A 329 -9.67 -24.93 5.05
CA GLN A 329 -8.46 -24.13 4.88
C GLN A 329 -7.19 -24.89 5.30
N MET A 330 -7.31 -25.75 6.31
CA MET A 330 -6.22 -26.63 6.75
C MET A 330 -5.90 -27.70 5.70
N VAL A 331 -6.94 -28.34 5.15
CA VAL A 331 -6.78 -29.34 4.08
C VAL A 331 -6.23 -28.69 2.81
N GLU A 332 -6.74 -27.52 2.43
CA GLU A 332 -6.26 -26.74 1.28
C GLU A 332 -4.78 -26.38 1.43
N SER A 333 -4.36 -25.94 2.62
CA SER A 333 -2.96 -25.59 2.91
C SER A 333 -2.06 -26.84 2.86
N PHE A 334 -2.51 -27.94 3.45
CA PHE A 334 -1.83 -29.23 3.39
C PHE A 334 -1.62 -29.68 1.94
N LEU A 335 -2.68 -29.69 1.14
CA LEU A 335 -2.62 -30.09 -0.27
C LEU A 335 -1.67 -29.20 -1.06
N LYS A 336 -1.77 -27.87 -0.91
CA LYS A 336 -0.93 -26.90 -1.64
C LYS A 336 0.57 -27.04 -1.31
N GLU A 337 0.91 -27.24 -0.04
CA GLU A 337 2.29 -27.38 0.41
C GLU A 337 2.95 -28.65 -0.12
N HIS A 338 2.17 -29.72 -0.27
CA HIS A 338 2.66 -31.02 -0.73
C HIS A 338 2.54 -31.22 -2.25
N GLY A 339 1.91 -30.28 -2.97
CA GLY A 339 1.69 -30.33 -4.42
C GLY A 339 0.83 -31.54 -4.81
N PRO A 340 -0.51 -31.46 -4.71
CA PRO A 340 -1.30 -32.66 -4.56
C PRO A 340 -1.38 -33.41 -5.89
N PRO A 341 -1.05 -34.72 -5.91
CA PRO A 341 -1.46 -35.61 -6.98
C PRO A 341 -2.97 -35.86 -6.88
N GLU A 342 -3.58 -36.23 -8.01
CA GLU A 342 -5.03 -36.43 -8.17
C GLU A 342 -5.62 -37.34 -7.08
N TYR A 343 -4.95 -38.43 -6.71
CA TYR A 343 -5.46 -39.33 -5.68
C TYR A 343 -5.56 -38.74 -4.27
N LEU A 344 -4.75 -37.73 -3.91
CA LEU A 344 -4.94 -37.02 -2.65
C LEU A 344 -6.15 -36.09 -2.72
N CYS A 345 -6.39 -35.49 -3.89
CA CYS A 345 -7.56 -34.68 -4.15
C CYS A 345 -8.85 -35.51 -4.10
N ASP A 346 -8.85 -36.69 -4.70
CA ASP A 346 -9.96 -37.63 -4.66
C ASP A 346 -10.32 -38.05 -3.23
N MET A 347 -9.31 -38.43 -2.43
CA MET A 347 -9.55 -38.77 -1.02
C MET A 347 -10.07 -37.57 -0.22
N ALA A 348 -9.52 -36.38 -0.44
CA ALA A 348 -9.98 -35.16 0.23
C ALA A 348 -11.46 -34.88 -0.08
N GLN A 349 -11.83 -34.97 -1.36
CA GLN A 349 -13.18 -34.74 -1.85
C GLN A 349 -14.14 -35.82 -1.34
N GLU A 350 -13.77 -37.11 -1.41
CA GLU A 350 -14.57 -38.21 -0.87
C GLU A 350 -14.87 -38.03 0.63
N PHE A 351 -13.87 -37.64 1.43
CA PHE A 351 -14.09 -37.39 2.86
C PHE A 351 -14.97 -36.16 3.11
N LYS A 352 -14.87 -35.13 2.26
CA LYS A 352 -15.72 -33.95 2.33
C LYS A 352 -17.17 -34.31 2.01
N ASP A 353 -17.40 -35.09 0.97
CA ASP A 353 -18.72 -35.55 0.57
C ASP A 353 -19.32 -36.50 1.60
N LYS A 354 -18.50 -37.36 2.21
CA LYS A 354 -18.92 -38.19 3.34
C LYS A 354 -19.32 -37.35 4.55
N LEU A 355 -18.53 -36.33 4.91
CA LEU A 355 -18.88 -35.41 6.00
C LEU A 355 -20.21 -34.70 5.71
N PHE A 356 -20.37 -34.20 4.49
CA PHE A 356 -21.62 -33.57 4.06
C PHE A 356 -22.81 -34.55 4.10
N TYR A 357 -22.60 -35.80 3.67
CA TYR A 357 -23.62 -36.85 3.72
C TYR A 357 -24.00 -37.21 5.17
N ASP A 358 -23.04 -37.28 6.09
CA ASP A 358 -23.33 -37.57 7.51
C ASP A 358 -24.06 -36.41 8.19
N GLU A 359 -23.73 -35.15 7.86
CA GLU A 359 -24.49 -33.97 8.27
C GLU A 359 -25.93 -34.05 7.75
N LEU A 360 -26.08 -34.28 6.44
CA LEU A 360 -27.38 -34.40 5.78
C LEU A 360 -28.19 -35.57 6.33
N LYS A 361 -27.56 -36.71 6.59
CA LYS A 361 -28.21 -37.89 7.17
C LYS A 361 -28.66 -37.62 8.60
N THR A 362 -27.86 -36.92 9.40
CA THR A 362 -28.26 -36.50 10.75
C THR A 362 -29.47 -35.59 10.67
N ASP A 363 -29.46 -34.62 9.76
CA ASP A 363 -30.55 -33.66 9.56
C ASP A 363 -31.82 -34.34 9.03
N LEU A 364 -31.68 -35.27 8.07
CA LEU A 364 -32.76 -36.10 7.55
C LEU A 364 -33.27 -37.11 8.58
N THR A 365 -32.43 -37.64 9.46
CA THR A 365 -32.84 -38.58 10.53
C THR A 365 -33.58 -37.84 11.63
N LEU A 366 -33.20 -36.60 11.93
CA LEU A 366 -33.94 -35.72 12.85
C LEU A 366 -35.26 -35.27 12.22
N ALA A 367 -35.26 -34.91 10.94
CA ALA A 367 -36.48 -34.60 10.20
C ALA A 367 -37.39 -35.82 10.07
N ALA A 368 -36.85 -36.99 9.77
CA ALA A 368 -37.58 -38.26 9.70
C ALA A 368 -38.02 -38.74 11.08
N GLY A 369 -37.24 -38.51 12.13
CA GLY A 369 -37.61 -38.79 13.52
C GLY A 369 -38.70 -37.85 14.02
N ALA A 370 -38.70 -36.59 13.58
CA ALA A 370 -39.78 -35.63 13.81
C ALA A 370 -41.04 -35.99 13.00
N LEU A 371 -40.88 -36.47 11.75
CA LEU A 371 -41.99 -36.91 10.89
C LEU A 371 -42.60 -38.27 11.32
N VAL A 372 -41.78 -39.25 11.67
CA VAL A 372 -42.18 -40.58 12.14
C VAL A 372 -42.64 -40.50 13.59
N GLY A 373 -41.93 -39.78 14.46
CA GLY A 373 -42.36 -39.52 15.82
C GLY A 373 -43.63 -38.67 15.86
N GLY A 374 -43.75 -37.65 15.01
CA GLY A 374 -44.96 -36.84 14.84
C GLY A 374 -46.11 -37.64 14.24
N GLY A 375 -45.85 -38.51 13.25
CA GLY A 375 -46.85 -39.38 12.63
C GLY A 375 -47.33 -40.51 13.54
N VAL A 376 -46.43 -41.15 14.29
CA VAL A 376 -46.78 -42.19 15.28
C VAL A 376 -47.47 -41.56 16.49
N CYS A 377 -47.03 -40.39 16.99
CA CYS A 377 -47.72 -39.66 18.06
C CYS A 377 -49.10 -39.14 17.63
N ALA A 378 -49.24 -38.63 16.40
CA ALA A 378 -50.53 -38.18 15.86
C ALA A 378 -51.53 -39.34 15.73
N LEU A 379 -51.05 -40.55 15.47
CA LEU A 379 -51.88 -41.75 15.34
C LEU A 379 -52.14 -42.49 16.66
N THR A 380 -51.33 -42.29 17.72
CA THR A 380 -51.40 -43.12 18.94
C THR A 380 -51.62 -42.38 20.27
N ALA A 381 -51.34 -41.07 20.38
CA ALA A 381 -51.32 -40.39 21.70
C ALA A 381 -51.81 -38.92 21.73
N GLY A 382 -52.35 -38.37 20.64
CA GLY A 382 -52.97 -37.03 20.62
C GLY A 382 -52.00 -35.83 20.56
N PHE A 383 -52.55 -34.62 20.42
CA PHE A 383 -51.85 -33.37 20.12
C PHE A 383 -50.67 -33.03 21.07
N GLY A 384 -50.70 -33.48 22.33
CA GLY A 384 -49.62 -33.28 23.30
C GLY A 384 -48.32 -34.04 22.96
N CYS A 385 -48.43 -35.21 22.33
CA CYS A 385 -47.28 -35.99 21.87
C CYS A 385 -46.66 -35.38 20.61
N VAL A 386 -47.51 -34.82 19.72
CA VAL A 386 -47.08 -34.08 18.52
C VAL A 386 -46.32 -32.80 18.90
N ALA A 387 -46.82 -32.02 19.88
CA ALA A 387 -46.11 -30.85 20.38
C ALA A 387 -44.80 -31.22 21.12
N GLY A 388 -44.78 -32.33 21.86
CA GLY A 388 -43.56 -32.83 22.52
C GLY A 388 -42.48 -33.28 21.55
N VAL A 389 -42.83 -34.02 20.48
CA VAL A 389 -41.90 -34.45 19.44
C VAL A 389 -41.44 -33.28 18.56
N ALA A 390 -42.32 -32.32 18.28
CA ALA A 390 -41.95 -31.09 17.56
C ALA A 390 -40.96 -30.23 18.38
N LEU A 391 -41.21 -29.99 19.67
CA LEU A 391 -40.30 -29.24 20.54
C LEU A 391 -38.95 -29.94 20.73
N ILE A 392 -38.92 -31.28 20.83
CA ILE A 392 -37.68 -32.05 20.97
C ILE A 392 -36.93 -32.11 19.63
N GLY A 393 -37.62 -32.30 18.51
CA GLY A 393 -37.02 -32.38 17.16
C GLY A 393 -36.51 -31.03 16.65
N GLU A 394 -37.32 -29.97 16.75
CA GLU A 394 -36.95 -28.59 16.41
C GLU A 394 -35.89 -28.05 17.39
N GLY A 395 -36.04 -28.35 18.68
CA GLY A 395 -35.04 -28.02 19.70
C GLY A 395 -33.70 -28.71 19.46
N ALA A 396 -33.70 -29.99 19.07
CA ALA A 396 -32.50 -30.73 18.72
C ALA A 396 -31.86 -30.23 17.41
N SER A 397 -32.66 -29.89 16.39
CA SER A 397 -32.17 -29.31 15.13
C SER A 397 -31.57 -27.92 15.34
N ILE A 398 -32.24 -27.04 16.08
CA ILE A 398 -31.70 -25.71 16.45
C ILE A 398 -30.45 -25.87 17.32
N TYR A 399 -30.45 -26.79 18.29
CA TYR A 399 -29.29 -27.08 19.12
C TYR A 399 -28.11 -27.59 18.29
N LEU A 400 -28.33 -28.52 17.37
CA LEU A 400 -27.29 -29.07 16.50
C LEU A 400 -26.78 -28.04 15.50
N SER A 401 -27.65 -27.25 14.86
CA SER A 401 -27.23 -26.17 13.96
C SER A 401 -26.50 -25.06 14.71
N ASN A 402 -26.91 -24.73 15.94
CA ASN A 402 -26.18 -23.78 16.80
C ASN A 402 -24.84 -24.36 17.27
N LYS A 403 -24.77 -25.65 17.59
CA LYS A 403 -23.53 -26.35 17.93
C LYS A 403 -22.57 -26.35 16.74
N ARG A 404 -23.03 -26.71 15.54
CA ARG A 404 -22.23 -26.64 14.29
C ARG A 404 -21.76 -25.22 14.01
N LEU A 405 -22.61 -24.22 14.18
CA LEU A 405 -22.21 -22.82 14.03
C LEU A 405 -21.16 -22.40 15.08
N ALA A 406 -21.27 -22.89 16.32
CA ALA A 406 -20.30 -22.64 17.37
C ALA A 406 -18.95 -23.33 17.08
N ASP A 407 -18.98 -24.61 16.67
CA ASP A 407 -17.81 -25.38 16.27
C ASP A 407 -17.12 -24.72 15.05
N ASP A 408 -17.90 -24.30 14.05
CA ASP A 408 -17.40 -23.59 12.87
C ASP A 408 -16.79 -22.24 13.25
N THR A 409 -17.44 -21.47 14.12
CA THR A 409 -16.90 -20.19 14.63
C THR A 409 -15.58 -20.41 15.38
N GLN A 410 -15.47 -21.49 16.16
CA GLN A 410 -14.25 -21.86 16.85
C GLN A 410 -13.13 -22.20 15.86
N LEU A 411 -13.44 -22.96 14.80
CA LEU A 411 -12.49 -23.27 13.73
C LEU A 411 -12.07 -22.02 12.95
N TYR A 412 -13.00 -21.08 12.68
CA TYR A 412 -12.69 -19.79 12.04
C TYR A 412 -11.78 -18.92 12.90
N ASN A 413 -12.06 -18.81 14.20
CA ASN A 413 -11.20 -18.08 15.13
C ASN A 413 -9.80 -18.72 15.21
N ALA A 414 -9.73 -20.04 15.09
CA ALA A 414 -8.47 -20.79 14.97
C ALA A 414 -7.85 -20.74 13.55
N GLY A 415 -8.42 -19.99 12.59
CA GLY A 415 -7.86 -19.86 11.25
C GLY A 415 -7.94 -21.12 10.37
N LEU A 416 -8.80 -22.08 10.73
CA LEU A 416 -8.99 -23.34 10.01
C LEU A 416 -10.21 -23.33 9.06
N LYS A 417 -11.05 -22.29 9.15
CA LYS A 417 -12.21 -22.05 8.27
C LYS A 417 -12.23 -20.63 7.74
N SER A 418 -12.86 -20.43 6.58
CA SER A 418 -13.04 -19.13 5.95
C SER A 418 -14.28 -18.38 6.43
N ALA A 419 -14.28 -17.06 6.28
CA ALA A 419 -15.42 -16.20 6.55
C ALA A 419 -16.67 -16.56 5.73
N SER A 420 -16.47 -16.95 4.46
CA SER A 420 -17.54 -17.38 3.55
C SER A 420 -18.27 -18.62 4.06
N GLU A 421 -17.55 -19.56 4.66
CA GLU A 421 -18.14 -20.78 5.22
C GLU A 421 -18.93 -20.49 6.50
N ILE A 422 -18.45 -19.57 7.35
CA ILE A 422 -19.23 -19.13 8.53
C ILE A 422 -20.49 -18.42 8.11
N LYS A 423 -20.43 -17.58 7.06
CA LYS A 423 -21.64 -16.95 6.52
C LYS A 423 -22.61 -18.01 5.99
N ALA A 424 -22.14 -18.97 5.18
CA ALA A 424 -22.99 -20.04 4.67
C ALA A 424 -23.66 -20.81 5.82
N ARG A 425 -22.90 -21.13 6.89
CA ARG A 425 -23.44 -21.80 8.07
C ARG A 425 -24.40 -20.93 8.88
N THR A 426 -24.17 -19.62 8.94
CA THR A 426 -25.08 -18.66 9.59
C THR A 426 -26.37 -18.52 8.80
N ASP A 427 -26.28 -18.49 7.47
CA ASP A 427 -27.43 -18.50 6.56
C ASP A 427 -28.23 -19.81 6.72
N ASP A 428 -27.56 -20.96 6.81
CA ASP A 428 -28.17 -22.27 7.09
C ASP A 428 -28.86 -22.31 8.46
N PHE A 429 -28.22 -21.78 9.51
CA PHE A 429 -28.80 -21.67 10.84
C PHE A 429 -30.03 -20.76 10.85
N THR A 430 -29.94 -19.61 10.15
CA THR A 430 -31.04 -18.65 10.03
C THR A 430 -32.21 -19.27 9.26
N LEU A 431 -31.90 -19.99 8.17
CA LEU A 431 -32.88 -20.75 7.40
C LEU A 431 -33.50 -21.88 8.24
N THR A 432 -32.70 -22.59 9.04
CA THR A 432 -33.19 -23.62 9.99
C THR A 432 -34.14 -22.99 11.02
N LEU A 433 -33.80 -21.82 11.56
CA LEU A 433 -34.63 -21.09 12.51
C LEU A 433 -35.94 -20.57 11.88
N LEU A 434 -35.89 -20.18 10.60
CA LEU A 434 -37.05 -19.80 9.80
C LEU A 434 -37.93 -21.00 9.41
N MET A 435 -37.32 -22.16 9.19
CA MET A 435 -38.01 -23.41 8.80
C MET A 435 -38.50 -24.22 10.00
N ALA A 436 -37.94 -24.03 11.20
CA ALA A 436 -38.34 -24.75 12.41
C ALA A 436 -39.86 -24.66 12.68
N PRO A 437 -40.52 -23.49 12.56
CA PRO A 437 -41.98 -23.40 12.71
C PRO A 437 -42.79 -23.97 11.54
N LEU A 438 -42.18 -24.19 10.37
CA LEU A 438 -42.86 -24.54 9.12
C LEU A 438 -42.95 -26.07 8.88
N ALA A 439 -42.26 -26.89 9.67
CA ALA A 439 -42.31 -28.36 9.58
C ALA A 439 -43.69 -28.96 9.92
N VAL A 440 -44.64 -28.15 10.42
CA VAL A 440 -46.02 -28.52 10.73
C VAL A 440 -46.94 -28.51 9.49
N GLY A 441 -46.50 -27.96 8.35
CA GLY A 441 -47.28 -27.89 7.10
C GLY A 441 -46.56 -28.54 5.91
N GLY A 442 -46.75 -29.84 5.72
CA GLY A 442 -46.14 -30.59 4.62
C GLY A 442 -46.69 -30.22 3.23
N GLU A 443 -45.80 -30.39 2.23
CA GLU A 443 -45.99 -30.57 0.77
C GLU A 443 -45.47 -29.49 -0.21
N PHE A 444 -45.18 -28.24 0.19
CA PHE A 444 -44.85 -27.21 -0.82
C PHE A 444 -43.35 -26.97 -1.12
N LEU A 445 -42.40 -27.55 -0.37
CA LEU A 445 -41.01 -27.07 -0.33
C LEU A 445 -39.97 -27.83 -1.18
N GLY A 446 -40.33 -28.95 -1.82
CA GLY A 446 -39.38 -29.80 -2.57
C GLY A 446 -38.70 -29.16 -3.80
N LYS A 447 -39.18 -28.00 -4.26
CA LYS A 447 -38.65 -27.30 -5.46
C LYS A 447 -37.86 -26.02 -5.16
N ALA A 448 -37.92 -25.46 -3.95
CA ALA A 448 -37.26 -24.18 -3.63
C ALA A 448 -35.79 -24.35 -3.19
N VAL A 449 -35.45 -25.49 -2.58
CA VAL A 449 -34.13 -25.76 -1.98
C VAL A 449 -33.07 -26.14 -3.03
N THR A 450 -33.48 -26.70 -4.17
CA THR A 450 -32.57 -27.07 -5.26
C THR A 450 -32.13 -25.90 -6.14
N THR A 451 -32.91 -24.81 -6.18
CA THR A 451 -32.60 -23.62 -7.02
C THR A 451 -31.64 -22.64 -6.33
N THR A 452 -31.65 -22.55 -5.00
CA THR A 452 -30.75 -21.68 -4.23
C THR A 452 -29.31 -22.20 -4.21
N ARG A 453 -29.13 -23.53 -4.23
CA ARG A 453 -27.84 -24.20 -4.11
C ARG A 453 -26.95 -24.09 -5.35
N LYS A 454 -27.55 -24.04 -6.55
CA LYS A 454 -26.82 -23.82 -7.82
C LYS A 454 -26.39 -22.36 -7.99
N ALA A 455 -27.15 -21.39 -7.49
CA ALA A 455 -26.83 -19.97 -7.60
C ALA A 455 -25.65 -19.53 -6.70
N THR A 456 -25.38 -20.25 -5.61
CA THR A 456 -24.22 -19.99 -4.72
C THR A 456 -22.91 -20.60 -5.21
N ARG A 457 -22.96 -21.63 -6.08
CA ARG A 457 -21.75 -22.32 -6.60
C ARG A 457 -21.05 -21.55 -7.73
N GLU A 458 -21.73 -20.66 -8.45
CA GLU A 458 -21.12 -19.89 -9.55
C GLU A 458 -20.38 -18.59 -9.13
N ILE A 459 -20.43 -18.18 -7.85
CA ILE A 459 -19.94 -16.86 -7.42
C ILE A 459 -18.48 -16.87 -6.93
N VAL A 460 -17.81 -18.03 -6.90
CA VAL A 460 -16.44 -18.17 -6.36
C VAL A 460 -15.47 -18.56 -7.48
N LYS A 461 -15.11 -17.59 -8.33
CA LYS A 461 -13.92 -17.67 -9.22
C LYS A 461 -13.10 -16.38 -9.12
N ASP A 462 -11.79 -16.54 -9.25
CA ASP A 462 -10.70 -15.77 -8.62
C ASP A 462 -10.53 -14.27 -8.91
N THR A 463 -9.81 -13.59 -8.00
CA THR A 463 -8.89 -12.48 -8.37
C THR A 463 -7.72 -12.35 -7.35
N PRO A 464 -6.46 -12.22 -7.81
CA PRO A 464 -5.30 -11.91 -6.97
C PRO A 464 -5.43 -10.55 -6.26
N ILE A 465 -4.74 -10.36 -5.14
CA ILE A 465 -4.70 -9.08 -4.39
C ILE A 465 -3.81 -8.09 -5.14
N THR A 466 -4.40 -7.50 -6.16
CA THR A 466 -4.22 -6.11 -6.56
C THR A 466 -5.62 -5.52 -6.44
N SER A 467 -5.79 -4.41 -5.71
CA SER A 467 -7.07 -3.71 -5.52
C SER A 467 -7.94 -3.82 -6.78
N PRO A 468 -9.01 -4.66 -6.80
CA PRO A 468 -9.66 -5.02 -8.06
C PRO A 468 -10.49 -3.83 -8.54
N HIS A 469 -10.24 -3.39 -9.78
CA HIS A 469 -11.09 -2.59 -10.67
C HIS A 469 -11.79 -1.30 -10.19
N ILE A 470 -11.72 -0.91 -8.91
CA ILE A 470 -12.26 0.36 -8.39
C ILE A 470 -11.39 1.54 -8.86
N GLU A 471 -10.12 1.30 -9.18
CA GLU A 471 -9.19 2.34 -9.63
C GLU A 471 -9.58 2.95 -10.98
N ASP A 472 -10.18 2.21 -11.92
CA ASP A 472 -10.51 2.75 -13.25
C ASP A 472 -11.70 3.76 -13.21
N PRO A 473 -12.84 3.49 -12.56
CA PRO A 473 -13.91 4.48 -12.38
C PRO A 473 -13.48 5.72 -11.57
N LEU A 474 -12.70 5.50 -10.49
CA LEU A 474 -12.20 6.58 -9.64
C LEU A 474 -11.22 7.49 -10.39
N TYR A 475 -10.26 6.87 -11.07
CA TYR A 475 -9.32 7.56 -11.95
C TYR A 475 -10.06 8.35 -13.03
N ARG A 476 -11.00 7.73 -13.76
CA ARG A 476 -11.78 8.42 -14.80
C ARG A 476 -12.53 9.62 -14.24
N HIS A 477 -13.21 9.48 -13.10
CA HIS A 477 -13.92 10.60 -12.50
C HIS A 477 -12.98 11.72 -12.03
N GLN A 478 -11.86 11.38 -11.39
CA GLN A 478 -10.85 12.37 -10.98
C GLN A 478 -10.26 13.10 -12.19
N MET A 479 -9.98 12.37 -13.27
CA MET A 479 -9.59 12.96 -14.54
C MET A 479 -10.69 13.86 -15.13
N THR A 480 -11.97 13.47 -15.06
CA THR A 480 -13.10 14.33 -15.45
C THR A 480 -13.15 15.60 -14.60
N LEU A 481 -13.01 15.53 -13.28
CA LEU A 481 -13.00 16.71 -12.40
C LEU A 481 -11.86 17.68 -12.74
N ILE A 482 -10.67 17.16 -13.00
CA ILE A 482 -9.51 17.94 -13.46
C ILE A 482 -9.81 18.56 -14.83
N ARG A 483 -10.30 17.77 -15.79
CA ARG A 483 -10.65 18.22 -17.14
C ARG A 483 -11.73 19.30 -17.14
N GLU A 484 -12.71 19.22 -16.24
CA GLU A 484 -13.77 20.22 -16.05
C GLU A 484 -13.27 21.46 -15.29
N ASN A 485 -12.24 21.33 -14.44
CA ASN A 485 -11.71 22.40 -13.56
C ASN A 485 -12.81 23.09 -12.77
N ASN A 486 -13.59 22.30 -12.04
CA ASN A 486 -14.59 22.80 -11.10
C ASN A 486 -13.97 23.45 -9.84
N PHE A 487 -12.65 23.73 -9.83
CA PHE A 487 -12.02 24.53 -8.79
C PHE A 487 -12.60 25.95 -8.84
N LYS A 488 -13.34 26.34 -7.80
CA LYS A 488 -13.89 27.69 -7.66
C LYS A 488 -12.73 28.69 -7.71
N ARG A 489 -12.61 29.43 -8.81
CA ARG A 489 -11.64 30.51 -8.96
C ARG A 489 -12.05 31.66 -8.05
N VAL A 490 -11.29 31.88 -6.99
CA VAL A 490 -11.42 33.07 -6.15
C VAL A 490 -10.41 34.10 -6.65
N ASN A 491 -10.82 35.36 -6.75
CA ASN A 491 -9.93 36.43 -7.16
C ASN A 491 -8.84 36.62 -6.08
N VAL A 492 -7.59 36.22 -6.36
CA VAL A 492 -6.44 36.38 -5.45
C VAL A 492 -6.00 37.85 -5.46
N LYS A 493 -6.11 38.53 -4.32
CA LYS A 493 -5.82 39.98 -4.22
C LYS A 493 -4.58 40.28 -3.39
N SER A 494 -4.12 39.34 -2.57
CA SER A 494 -2.99 39.51 -1.66
C SER A 494 -2.17 38.23 -1.52
N GLY A 495 -0.97 38.32 -0.93
CA GLY A 495 -0.16 37.15 -0.59
C GLY A 495 -0.81 36.21 0.41
N ASN A 496 -1.63 36.74 1.33
CA ASN A 496 -2.39 35.90 2.27
C ASN A 496 -3.52 35.14 1.55
N ASP A 497 -4.23 35.80 0.63
CA ASP A 497 -5.22 35.12 -0.21
C ASP A 497 -4.56 34.01 -1.05
N LEU A 498 -3.37 34.29 -1.58
CA LEU A 498 -2.60 33.32 -2.35
C LEU A 498 -2.25 32.09 -1.51
N LYS A 499 -1.73 32.29 -0.28
CA LYS A 499 -1.43 31.20 0.65
C LYS A 499 -2.64 30.40 1.06
N PHE A 500 -3.72 31.09 1.39
CA PHE A 500 -4.97 30.45 1.80
C PHE A 500 -5.53 29.56 0.68
N GLN A 501 -5.52 30.04 -0.57
CA GLN A 501 -6.07 29.30 -1.69
C GLN A 501 -5.14 28.22 -2.23
N TYR A 502 -3.85 28.53 -2.36
CA TYR A 502 -2.89 27.69 -3.08
C TYR A 502 -1.87 26.99 -2.19
N GLY A 503 -1.78 27.28 -0.88
CA GLY A 503 -0.82 26.64 0.01
C GLY A 503 -1.04 25.13 0.15
N LYS A 504 -2.31 24.70 0.17
CA LYS A 504 -2.73 23.28 0.22
C LYS A 504 -3.35 22.80 -1.08
N PHE A 505 -3.23 23.57 -2.17
CA PHE A 505 -3.78 23.18 -3.46
C PHE A 505 -3.01 21.98 -4.03
N GLU A 506 -3.76 20.95 -4.39
CA GLU A 506 -3.29 19.76 -5.07
C GLU A 506 -4.07 19.61 -6.36
N LEU A 507 -3.37 19.71 -7.49
CA LEU A 507 -3.98 19.55 -8.81
C LEU A 507 -4.33 18.09 -9.09
N THR A 508 -3.53 17.16 -8.56
CA THR A 508 -3.67 15.72 -8.77
C THR A 508 -3.83 15.01 -7.43
N THR A 509 -4.49 13.86 -7.45
CA THR A 509 -4.65 12.96 -6.30
C THR A 509 -3.53 11.92 -6.27
N GLU A 510 -3.43 11.17 -5.18
CA GLU A 510 -2.51 10.03 -5.07
C GLU A 510 -2.73 8.99 -6.18
N THR A 511 -3.99 8.67 -6.50
CA THR A 511 -4.36 7.72 -7.55
C THR A 511 -3.89 8.19 -8.93
N LEU A 512 -4.09 9.47 -9.26
CA LEU A 512 -3.66 10.02 -10.55
C LEU A 512 -2.13 10.02 -10.68
N ASN A 513 -1.43 10.43 -9.62
CA ASN A 513 0.03 10.38 -9.59
C ASN A 513 0.55 8.95 -9.71
N ALA A 514 -0.06 7.99 -9.01
CA ALA A 514 0.33 6.58 -9.09
C ALA A 514 0.16 6.00 -10.51
N ASN A 515 -0.96 6.32 -11.18
CA ASN A 515 -1.20 5.88 -12.55
C ASN A 515 -0.22 6.50 -13.54
N TRP A 516 0.04 7.80 -13.43
CA TRP A 516 1.05 8.46 -14.25
C TRP A 516 2.45 7.87 -14.02
N ILE A 517 2.81 7.55 -12.77
CA ILE A 517 4.10 6.91 -12.46
C ILE A 517 4.19 5.53 -13.10
N ASP A 518 3.12 4.71 -13.02
CA ASP A 518 3.08 3.41 -13.69
C ASP A 518 3.22 3.56 -15.21
N ASN A 519 2.54 4.53 -15.81
CA ASN A 519 2.66 4.84 -17.23
C ASN A 519 4.09 5.26 -17.61
N ALA A 520 4.69 6.16 -16.83
CA ALA A 520 6.05 6.64 -17.04
C ALA A 520 7.08 5.50 -16.95
N LEU A 521 6.95 4.61 -15.96
CA LEU A 521 7.84 3.46 -15.77
C LEU A 521 7.72 2.43 -16.90
N ASN A 522 6.49 2.19 -17.37
CA ASN A 522 6.21 1.26 -18.46
C ASN A 522 6.30 1.90 -19.85
N ASN A 523 6.62 3.19 -19.91
CA ASN A 523 6.69 3.99 -21.12
C ASN A 523 5.46 3.81 -22.04
N LYS A 524 4.26 4.01 -21.49
CA LYS A 524 2.99 3.84 -22.23
C LYS A 524 2.62 5.08 -23.07
N GLY A 525 3.08 6.27 -22.68
CA GLY A 525 2.88 7.52 -23.43
C GLY A 525 3.68 7.62 -24.74
N GLY A 526 3.11 8.30 -25.74
CA GLY A 526 3.77 8.59 -27.02
C GLY A 526 4.55 9.90 -27.03
N LEU A 527 4.29 10.76 -26.04
CA LEU A 527 5.00 12.00 -25.76
C LEU A 527 4.87 12.33 -24.27
N TYR A 528 5.93 12.85 -23.66
CA TYR A 528 5.92 13.35 -22.29
C TYR A 528 6.29 14.83 -22.27
N PHE A 529 5.61 15.58 -21.42
CA PHE A 529 5.83 17.01 -21.20
C PHE A 529 6.03 17.27 -19.71
N ASP A 530 7.17 17.85 -19.33
CA ASP A 530 7.53 18.16 -17.95
C ASP A 530 7.74 19.67 -17.81
N VAL A 531 7.05 20.29 -16.86
CA VAL A 531 7.29 21.68 -16.45
C VAL A 531 7.68 21.71 -14.98
N GLU A 532 8.86 22.26 -14.68
CA GLU A 532 9.39 22.35 -13.30
C GLU A 532 9.66 23.79 -12.87
N ASN A 533 9.46 24.08 -11.58
CA ASN A 533 9.93 25.32 -10.98
C ASN A 533 11.45 25.26 -10.71
N SER A 534 12.23 25.87 -11.61
CA SER A 534 13.69 25.97 -11.50
C SER A 534 14.17 26.95 -10.42
N ALA A 535 13.30 27.88 -9.98
CA ALA A 535 13.63 28.90 -8.98
C ALA A 535 13.32 28.47 -7.54
N LEU A 536 12.63 27.34 -7.34
CA LEU A 536 12.07 26.92 -6.05
C LEU A 536 13.06 27.03 -4.88
N LYS A 537 14.26 26.45 -5.02
CA LYS A 537 15.29 26.47 -3.96
C LYS A 537 15.73 27.91 -3.62
N ARG A 538 16.06 28.68 -4.65
CA ARG A 538 16.51 30.07 -4.50
C ARG A 538 15.44 30.92 -3.83
N LEU A 539 14.16 30.71 -4.17
CA LEU A 539 13.03 31.41 -3.56
C LEU A 539 12.80 30.98 -2.11
N ASN A 540 12.94 29.70 -1.78
CA ASN A 540 12.89 29.25 -0.39
C ASN A 540 14.01 29.89 0.45
N ASP A 541 15.22 29.95 -0.10
CA ASP A 541 16.39 30.52 0.57
C ASP A 541 16.27 32.06 0.72
N SER A 542 15.74 32.76 -0.30
CA SER A 542 15.67 34.23 -0.30
C SER A 542 14.43 34.80 0.39
N LEU A 543 13.27 34.14 0.28
CA LEU A 543 12.01 34.61 0.87
C LEU A 543 11.80 34.07 2.29
N ALA A 544 12.44 32.95 2.65
CA ALA A 544 12.25 32.25 3.93
C ALA A 544 10.78 31.95 4.27
N ASP A 545 9.95 31.77 3.23
CA ASP A 545 8.50 31.54 3.35
C ASP A 545 8.07 30.37 2.45
N LYS A 546 8.28 29.14 2.95
CA LYS A 546 7.98 27.90 2.22
C LYS A 546 6.52 27.85 1.75
N ASP A 547 5.58 28.39 2.52
CA ASP A 547 4.16 28.41 2.17
C ASP A 547 3.87 29.35 1.00
N LEU A 548 4.47 30.55 0.99
CA LEU A 548 4.37 31.47 -0.14
C LEU A 548 4.93 30.85 -1.42
N VAL A 549 6.12 30.26 -1.33
CA VAL A 549 6.80 29.64 -2.49
C VAL A 549 5.99 28.45 -3.03
N THR A 550 5.43 27.64 -2.14
CA THR A 550 4.52 26.52 -2.51
C THR A 550 3.28 27.05 -3.22
N SER A 551 2.68 28.12 -2.69
CA SER A 551 1.48 28.74 -3.25
C SER A 551 1.74 29.38 -4.62
N LEU A 552 2.88 30.05 -4.79
CA LEU A 552 3.34 30.57 -6.08
C LEU A 552 3.56 29.44 -7.09
N THR A 553 4.07 28.30 -6.65
CA THR A 553 4.26 27.13 -7.53
C THR A 553 2.92 26.52 -7.93
N ASN A 554 2.00 26.39 -6.98
CA ASN A 554 0.66 25.86 -7.22
C ASN A 554 -0.22 26.77 -8.09
N LEU A 555 -0.08 28.10 -7.98
CA LEU A 555 -0.73 29.06 -8.87
C LEU A 555 -0.32 28.83 -10.34
N HIS A 556 0.97 28.64 -10.61
CA HIS A 556 1.44 28.36 -11.97
C HIS A 556 0.83 27.07 -12.53
N LYS A 557 0.79 26.01 -11.73
CA LYS A 557 0.21 24.71 -12.13
C LYS A 557 -1.26 24.85 -12.53
N ASP A 558 -2.04 25.59 -11.75
CA ASP A 558 -3.44 25.87 -12.07
C ASP A 558 -3.56 26.68 -13.37
N ILE A 559 -2.76 27.73 -13.56
CA ILE A 559 -2.75 28.51 -14.80
C ILE A 559 -2.39 27.62 -16.01
N LEU A 560 -1.29 26.87 -15.93
CA LEU A 560 -0.82 26.00 -17.01
C LEU A 560 -1.86 24.93 -17.34
N HIS A 561 -2.45 24.29 -16.34
CA HIS A 561 -3.49 23.29 -16.54
C HIS A 561 -4.73 23.88 -17.22
N ASN A 562 -5.13 25.10 -16.82
CA ASN A 562 -6.24 25.80 -17.44
C ASN A 562 -6.01 26.12 -18.92
N GLU A 563 -4.81 26.55 -19.28
CA GLU A 563 -4.45 26.79 -20.69
C GLU A 563 -4.39 25.46 -21.48
N MET A 564 -4.01 24.35 -20.84
CA MET A 564 -3.92 23.04 -21.45
C MET A 564 -5.27 22.50 -21.95
N LYS A 565 -6.39 22.85 -21.29
CA LYS A 565 -7.74 22.42 -21.69
C LYS A 565 -8.06 22.69 -23.16
N GLY A 566 -7.67 23.88 -23.64
CA GLY A 566 -7.92 24.29 -25.03
C GLY A 566 -7.11 23.47 -26.03
N VAL A 567 -5.97 22.92 -25.61
CA VAL A 567 -5.16 21.99 -26.41
C VAL A 567 -5.81 20.62 -26.42
N LEU A 568 -6.17 20.09 -25.25
CA LEU A 568 -6.79 18.76 -25.15
C LEU A 568 -8.09 18.65 -25.98
N ALA A 569 -8.91 19.71 -25.98
CA ALA A 569 -10.11 19.79 -26.79
C ALA A 569 -9.87 19.71 -28.32
N LYS A 570 -8.68 20.07 -28.80
CA LYS A 570 -8.31 20.02 -30.23
C LYS A 570 -7.86 18.63 -30.67
N TYR A 571 -7.43 17.78 -29.75
CA TYR A 571 -6.85 16.47 -30.04
C TYR A 571 -7.67 15.34 -29.40
N PRO A 572 -8.92 15.08 -29.86
CA PRO A 572 -9.82 14.12 -29.21
C PRO A 572 -9.37 12.64 -29.29
N LYS A 573 -8.33 12.35 -30.09
CA LYS A 573 -7.69 11.02 -30.16
C LYS A 573 -6.48 10.88 -29.25
N VAL A 574 -6.06 11.97 -28.60
CA VAL A 574 -4.94 11.98 -27.67
C VAL A 574 -5.51 12.06 -26.26
N ASP A 575 -5.33 10.98 -25.51
CA ASP A 575 -5.68 10.97 -24.09
C ASP A 575 -4.51 11.51 -23.25
N ILE A 576 -4.79 11.90 -22.01
CA ILE A 576 -3.75 12.37 -21.09
C ILE A 576 -3.82 11.72 -19.73
N GLU A 577 -2.63 11.53 -19.17
CA GLU A 577 -2.42 11.36 -17.73
C GLU A 577 -1.64 12.56 -17.20
N ILE A 578 -1.90 12.94 -15.95
CA ILE A 578 -1.34 14.12 -15.32
C ILE A 578 -0.71 13.76 -13.98
N TYR A 579 0.44 14.35 -13.71
CA TYR A 579 1.18 14.20 -12.45
C TYR A 579 1.55 15.57 -11.89
N SER A 580 1.42 15.72 -10.57
CA SER A 580 1.84 16.92 -9.87
C SER A 580 2.46 16.60 -8.51
N ASP A 581 3.66 17.16 -8.27
CA ASP A 581 4.33 17.16 -6.97
C ASP A 581 4.57 18.60 -6.48
N PHE A 582 5.46 18.80 -5.51
CA PHE A 582 5.77 20.14 -5.00
C PHE A 582 6.37 21.07 -6.06
N LYS A 583 7.16 20.56 -7.00
CA LYS A 583 7.99 21.34 -7.92
C LYS A 583 7.49 21.33 -9.36
N SER A 584 6.83 20.26 -9.78
CA SER A 584 6.58 19.97 -11.20
C SER A 584 5.11 19.68 -11.50
N LEU A 585 4.78 19.89 -12.77
CA LEU A 585 3.56 19.44 -13.42
C LEU A 585 3.94 18.70 -14.70
N ARG A 586 3.48 17.46 -14.82
CA ARG A 586 3.88 16.57 -15.91
C ARG A 586 2.67 15.95 -16.58
N TYR A 587 2.79 15.74 -17.89
CA TYR A 587 1.76 15.12 -18.72
C TYR A 587 2.36 13.95 -19.50
N SER A 588 1.61 12.86 -19.56
CA SER A 588 1.82 11.76 -20.51
C SER A 588 0.70 11.83 -21.54
N PHE A 589 1.03 11.83 -22.83
CA PHE A 589 0.06 11.83 -23.93
C PHE A 589 -0.04 10.43 -24.53
N LEU A 590 -1.26 9.92 -24.63
CA LEU A 590 -1.59 8.56 -25.05
C LEU A 590 -2.37 8.55 -26.38
N PRO A 591 -2.32 7.47 -27.17
CA PRO A 591 -1.55 6.24 -26.95
C PRO A 591 -0.06 6.43 -27.30
N LYS A 592 0.75 5.36 -27.21
CA LYS A 592 2.19 5.41 -27.52
C LYS A 592 2.49 5.81 -28.96
N ASP A 593 1.59 5.43 -29.86
CA ASP A 593 1.67 5.51 -31.32
C ASP A 593 0.86 6.68 -31.87
N ILE A 594 0.97 7.87 -31.26
CA ILE A 594 0.42 9.11 -31.83
C ILE A 594 1.06 9.34 -33.20
N ASP A 595 0.23 9.56 -34.24
CA ASP A 595 0.74 9.83 -35.58
C ASP A 595 1.60 11.10 -35.62
N GLU A 596 2.67 11.09 -36.43
CA GLU A 596 3.67 12.16 -36.43
C GLU A 596 3.10 13.54 -36.79
N ARG A 597 2.03 13.60 -37.60
CA ARG A 597 1.36 14.86 -37.94
C ARG A 597 0.65 15.44 -36.72
N THR A 598 -0.15 14.63 -36.02
CA THR A 598 -0.81 15.01 -34.77
C THR A 598 0.21 15.36 -33.70
N LYS A 599 1.27 14.56 -33.55
CA LYS A 599 2.35 14.80 -32.59
C LYS A 599 3.04 16.15 -32.82
N LYS A 600 3.36 16.49 -34.07
CA LYS A 600 3.96 17.78 -34.43
C LYS A 600 3.03 18.96 -34.10
N ALA A 601 1.76 18.87 -34.49
CA ALA A 601 0.77 19.91 -34.20
C ALA A 601 0.56 20.09 -32.68
N LEU A 602 0.51 18.99 -31.93
CA LEU A 602 0.43 19.00 -30.48
C LEU A 602 1.63 19.73 -29.86
N ILE A 603 2.86 19.45 -30.30
CA ILE A 603 4.07 20.13 -29.80
C ILE A 603 4.03 21.65 -30.05
N GLU A 604 3.54 22.09 -31.21
CA GLU A 604 3.37 23.51 -31.52
C GLU A 604 2.35 24.18 -30.57
N ASP A 605 1.23 23.50 -30.30
CA ASP A 605 0.20 23.97 -29.39
C ASP A 605 0.66 23.97 -27.92
N LEU A 606 1.43 22.97 -27.48
CA LEU A 606 2.04 22.90 -26.16
C LEU A 606 2.99 24.09 -25.94
N ASN A 607 3.82 24.42 -26.93
CA ASN A 607 4.71 25.58 -26.88
C ASN A 607 3.94 26.89 -26.69
N ARG A 608 2.82 27.06 -27.38
CA ARG A 608 1.96 28.24 -27.23
C ARG A 608 1.36 28.32 -25.82
N VAL A 609 0.82 27.20 -25.33
CA VAL A 609 0.23 27.12 -23.97
C VAL A 609 1.26 27.45 -22.90
N TYR A 610 2.45 26.85 -22.98
CA TYR A 610 3.53 27.10 -22.03
C TYR A 610 3.92 28.59 -21.99
N LYS A 611 4.11 29.21 -23.16
CA LYS A 611 4.41 30.65 -23.28
C LYS A 611 3.36 31.53 -22.61
N ASN A 612 2.09 31.26 -22.91
CA ASN A 612 0.96 32.03 -22.39
C ASN A 612 0.83 31.86 -20.89
N ALA A 613 0.97 30.63 -20.38
CA ALA A 613 0.91 30.32 -18.96
C ALA A 613 2.01 31.05 -18.18
N ASN A 614 3.27 31.00 -18.62
CA ASN A 614 4.37 31.71 -17.96
C ASN A 614 4.18 33.23 -17.97
N GLN A 615 3.66 33.80 -19.07
CA GLN A 615 3.41 35.25 -19.14
C GLN A 615 2.30 35.66 -18.17
N LYS A 616 1.14 34.98 -18.23
CA LYS A 616 0.00 35.23 -17.35
C LYS A 616 0.36 35.07 -15.88
N TYR A 617 1.12 34.03 -15.56
CA TYR A 617 1.67 33.82 -14.23
C TYR A 617 2.54 35.01 -13.79
N ALA A 618 3.46 35.46 -14.63
CA ALA A 618 4.34 36.57 -14.28
C ALA A 618 3.58 37.88 -14.04
N ASP A 619 2.56 38.16 -14.85
CA ASP A 619 1.73 39.35 -14.70
C ASP A 619 0.93 39.30 -13.39
N MET A 620 0.38 38.14 -13.02
CA MET A 620 -0.32 37.94 -11.75
C MET A 620 0.62 38.06 -10.55
N VAL A 621 1.80 37.44 -10.58
CA VAL A 621 2.72 37.50 -9.43
C VAL A 621 3.23 38.93 -9.21
N LYS A 622 3.51 39.67 -10.28
CA LYS A 622 3.90 41.09 -10.20
C LYS A 622 2.79 41.95 -9.62
N SER A 623 1.52 41.72 -9.97
CA SER A 623 0.40 42.51 -9.46
C SER A 623 0.11 42.26 -7.98
N LEU A 624 0.46 41.09 -7.44
CA LEU A 624 0.32 40.76 -6.02
C LEU A 624 1.35 41.46 -5.12
N ASN A 625 2.47 41.95 -5.67
CA ASN A 625 3.56 42.57 -4.93
C ASN A 625 4.08 41.73 -3.74
N VAL A 626 4.16 40.40 -3.92
CA VAL A 626 4.57 39.43 -2.88
C VAL A 626 6.02 38.99 -2.98
N ILE A 627 6.77 39.52 -3.96
CA ILE A 627 8.17 39.19 -4.20
C ILE A 627 9.00 40.46 -4.46
N PRO A 628 10.33 40.42 -4.25
CA PRO A 628 11.20 41.55 -4.58
C PRO A 628 11.14 41.93 -6.06
N LEU A 629 11.27 43.22 -6.38
CA LEU A 629 11.27 43.73 -7.76
C LEU A 629 12.42 43.19 -8.63
N THR A 630 13.49 42.69 -8.00
CA THR A 630 14.63 42.05 -8.67
C THR A 630 14.31 40.65 -9.22
N GLU A 631 13.19 40.06 -8.82
CA GLU A 631 12.74 38.76 -9.31
C GLU A 631 12.11 38.85 -10.69
N ASN A 632 12.32 37.80 -11.50
CA ASN A 632 11.66 37.63 -12.80
C ASN A 632 10.85 36.32 -12.85
N PRO A 633 9.55 36.35 -12.51
CA PRO A 633 8.70 35.15 -12.51
C PRO A 633 8.55 34.48 -13.88
N ALA A 634 8.76 35.20 -14.98
CA ALA A 634 8.56 34.68 -16.33
C ALA A 634 9.55 33.57 -16.72
N ILE A 635 10.66 33.45 -15.99
CA ILE A 635 11.72 32.47 -16.24
C ILE A 635 11.84 31.41 -15.13
N TRP A 636 10.97 31.43 -14.12
CA TRP A 636 11.05 30.47 -13.02
C TRP A 636 10.70 29.04 -13.45
N PHE A 637 9.74 28.90 -14.35
CA PHE A 637 9.30 27.60 -14.84
C PHE A 637 10.00 27.27 -16.14
N GLN A 638 10.56 26.07 -16.20
CA GLN A 638 11.24 25.53 -17.37
C GLN A 638 10.50 24.30 -17.86
N ALA A 639 10.58 24.01 -19.15
CA ALA A 639 9.78 22.97 -19.77
C ALA A 639 10.60 22.09 -20.71
N GLY A 640 10.30 20.78 -20.69
CA GLY A 640 10.95 19.77 -21.51
C GLY A 640 9.98 18.79 -22.18
N LEU A 641 10.37 18.28 -23.35
CA LEU A 641 9.67 17.21 -24.07
C LEU A 641 10.60 16.01 -24.28
N GLY A 642 10.05 14.81 -24.17
CA GLY A 642 10.78 13.57 -24.37
C GLY A 642 9.89 12.42 -24.84
N LYS A 643 10.50 11.34 -25.33
CA LYS A 643 9.81 10.09 -25.63
C LYS A 643 9.54 9.28 -24.36
N THR A 644 10.27 9.56 -23.28
CA THR A 644 10.03 9.04 -21.94
C THR A 644 9.88 10.18 -20.94
N ALA A 645 9.31 9.90 -19.77
CA ALA A 645 9.17 10.90 -18.71
C ALA A 645 10.52 11.45 -18.24
N ASP A 646 11.56 10.61 -18.18
CA ASP A 646 12.90 11.03 -17.76
C ASP A 646 13.63 11.85 -18.80
N GLU A 647 13.45 11.54 -20.10
CA GLU A 647 13.93 12.40 -21.19
C GLU A 647 13.30 13.80 -21.12
N ALA A 648 11.99 13.89 -20.88
CA ALA A 648 11.30 15.16 -20.72
C ALA A 648 11.82 15.94 -19.50
N GLY A 649 12.05 15.26 -18.38
CA GLY A 649 12.63 15.85 -17.18
C GLY A 649 14.06 16.35 -17.38
N ALA A 650 14.91 15.58 -18.08
CA ALA A 650 16.27 15.98 -18.43
C ALA A 650 16.27 17.22 -19.36
N ALA A 651 15.40 17.22 -20.37
CA ALA A 651 15.22 18.38 -21.27
C ALA A 651 14.78 19.63 -20.51
N SER A 652 13.86 19.49 -19.55
CA SER A 652 13.37 20.59 -18.71
C SER A 652 14.48 21.17 -17.82
N LYS A 653 15.34 20.32 -17.27
CA LYS A 653 16.50 20.77 -16.48
C LYS A 653 17.53 21.51 -17.32
N GLU A 654 17.84 21.01 -18.52
CA GLU A 654 18.81 21.65 -19.42
C GLU A 654 18.31 22.99 -19.98
N ALA A 655 17.00 23.17 -20.12
CA ALA A 655 16.40 24.42 -20.59
C ALA A 655 16.85 25.65 -19.78
N ARG A 656 17.20 25.46 -18.49
CA ARG A 656 17.74 26.51 -17.60
C ARG A 656 19.00 27.19 -18.16
N LYS A 657 19.82 26.47 -18.93
CA LYS A 657 21.13 26.94 -19.40
C LYS A 657 21.11 27.55 -20.78
N LEU A 658 20.09 27.24 -21.56
CA LEU A 658 20.07 27.60 -22.98
C LEU A 658 19.84 29.10 -23.22
N HIS A 659 19.71 29.92 -22.14
CA HIS A 659 19.55 31.39 -22.15
C HIS A 659 18.73 31.89 -23.35
N ARG A 660 17.61 31.22 -23.63
CA ARG A 660 16.72 31.62 -24.71
C ARG A 660 15.85 32.74 -24.15
N ASP A 661 16.01 33.95 -24.66
CA ASP A 661 15.20 35.15 -24.33
C ASP A 661 13.69 34.96 -24.48
N ASN A 662 13.22 33.80 -24.95
CA ASN A 662 11.82 33.44 -24.91
C ASN A 662 11.59 31.93 -24.78
N LYS A 663 11.13 31.51 -23.60
CA LYS A 663 9.86 30.76 -23.35
C LYS A 663 9.54 29.55 -24.27
N SER A 664 10.49 28.91 -24.93
CA SER A 664 10.24 27.70 -25.74
C SER A 664 10.48 26.45 -24.91
N ILE A 665 9.71 25.40 -25.18
CA ILE A 665 9.95 24.08 -24.61
C ILE A 665 11.20 23.48 -25.26
N THR A 666 12.08 22.88 -24.45
CA THR A 666 13.28 22.18 -24.95
C THR A 666 12.97 20.71 -25.22
N THR A 667 13.43 20.15 -26.33
CA THR A 667 13.28 18.71 -26.60
C THR A 667 14.51 17.91 -26.17
N PHE A 668 14.35 16.64 -25.80
CA PHE A 668 15.49 15.79 -25.46
C PHE A 668 16.47 15.63 -26.62
N SER A 669 15.98 15.56 -27.87
CA SER A 669 16.81 15.53 -29.07
C SER A 669 17.71 16.75 -29.21
N GLU A 670 17.27 17.94 -28.78
CA GLU A 670 18.09 19.16 -28.80
C GLU A 670 19.25 19.12 -27.80
N ILE A 671 19.12 18.35 -26.71
CA ILE A 671 20.11 18.31 -25.62
C ILE A 671 20.91 17.02 -25.57
N GLU A 672 20.65 16.06 -26.45
CA GLU A 672 21.31 14.75 -26.45
C GLU A 672 22.84 14.90 -26.57
N GLY A 673 23.29 15.81 -27.44
CA GLY A 673 24.71 16.16 -27.57
C GLY A 673 25.32 16.73 -26.29
N ASN A 674 24.58 17.61 -25.61
CA ASN A 674 25.02 18.20 -24.33
C ASN A 674 25.14 17.12 -23.24
N ILE A 675 24.19 16.17 -23.17
CA ILE A 675 24.29 15.05 -22.23
C ILE A 675 25.52 14.20 -22.56
N LYS A 676 25.72 13.82 -23.82
CA LYS A 676 26.92 13.04 -24.23
C LYS A 676 28.21 13.74 -23.85
N GLN A 677 28.30 15.05 -24.06
CA GLN A 677 29.47 15.84 -23.66
C GLN A 677 29.69 15.80 -22.14
N LYS A 678 28.64 15.91 -21.33
CA LYS A 678 28.74 15.78 -19.87
C LYS A 678 29.19 14.39 -19.45
N LEU A 679 28.68 13.33 -20.08
CA LEU A 679 29.12 11.96 -19.78
C LEU A 679 30.63 11.80 -20.04
N GLN A 680 31.14 12.35 -21.14
CA GLN A 680 32.57 12.38 -21.45
C GLN A 680 33.37 13.25 -20.45
N GLY A 681 32.83 14.41 -20.05
CA GLY A 681 33.41 15.29 -19.03
C GLY A 681 33.54 14.60 -17.68
N ILE A 682 32.46 13.97 -17.22
CA ILE A 682 32.40 13.17 -15.99
C ILE A 682 33.45 12.06 -16.04
N GLU A 683 33.55 11.29 -17.13
CA GLU A 683 34.53 10.20 -17.23
C GLU A 683 35.98 10.70 -17.26
N SER A 684 36.24 11.80 -17.98
CA SER A 684 37.55 12.43 -18.02
C SER A 684 38.00 12.91 -16.65
N ILE A 685 37.12 13.64 -15.94
CA ILE A 685 37.43 14.14 -14.60
C ILE A 685 37.50 12.99 -13.60
N GLN A 686 36.65 11.96 -13.72
CA GLN A 686 36.69 10.78 -12.84
C GLN A 686 38.06 10.08 -12.90
N SER A 687 38.66 9.99 -14.09
CA SER A 687 40.01 9.41 -14.26
C SER A 687 41.08 10.23 -13.51
N GLN A 688 40.94 11.56 -13.50
CA GLN A 688 41.84 12.45 -12.74
C GLN A 688 41.62 12.33 -11.22
N ILE A 689 40.35 12.26 -10.78
CA ILE A 689 39.99 12.05 -9.37
C ILE A 689 40.58 10.73 -8.86
N GLN A 690 40.50 9.66 -9.65
CA GLN A 690 41.02 8.34 -9.28
C GLN A 690 42.54 8.35 -9.04
N ALA A 691 43.28 9.18 -9.77
CA ALA A 691 44.72 9.34 -9.63
C ALA A 691 45.13 10.20 -8.40
N ASN A 692 44.18 10.88 -7.75
CA ASN A 692 44.46 11.77 -6.64
C ASN A 692 44.65 11.00 -5.32
N THR A 693 45.91 10.70 -4.97
CA THR A 693 46.26 9.97 -3.74
C THR A 693 45.86 10.72 -2.47
N ARG A 694 45.92 12.06 -2.47
CA ARG A 694 45.53 12.90 -1.31
C ARG A 694 44.07 12.72 -0.94
N LEU A 695 43.17 12.68 -1.93
CA LEU A 695 41.75 12.42 -1.68
C LEU A 695 41.52 11.02 -1.12
N ARG A 696 42.28 10.02 -1.59
CA ARG A 696 42.19 8.63 -1.13
C ARG A 696 42.68 8.47 0.31
N GLU A 697 43.86 9.00 0.63
CA GLU A 697 44.48 8.93 1.96
C GLU A 697 43.63 9.61 3.03
N LYS A 698 42.93 10.69 2.66
CA LYS A 698 42.00 11.40 3.54
C LYS A 698 40.59 10.78 3.60
N GLY A 699 40.33 9.68 2.89
CA GLY A 699 39.04 8.98 2.90
C GLY A 699 37.92 9.67 2.14
N PHE A 700 38.24 10.59 1.21
CA PHE A 700 37.25 11.29 0.39
C PHE A 700 36.96 10.60 -0.95
N LEU A 701 37.59 9.47 -1.23
CA LEU A 701 37.26 8.61 -2.36
C LEU A 701 36.61 7.31 -1.89
N GLU A 702 35.47 6.96 -2.48
CA GLU A 702 34.74 5.72 -2.26
C GLU A 702 34.86 4.83 -3.50
N ASN A 703 35.12 3.54 -3.28
CA ASN A 703 35.13 2.55 -4.35
C ASN A 703 33.68 2.25 -4.79
N ILE A 704 33.43 2.26 -6.10
CA ILE A 704 32.12 1.93 -6.67
C ILE A 704 32.01 0.40 -6.81
N PRO A 705 31.11 -0.27 -6.06
CA PRO A 705 31.00 -1.73 -6.06
C PRO A 705 30.77 -2.32 -7.45
N GLY A 706 31.49 -3.41 -7.75
CA GLY A 706 31.43 -4.10 -9.04
C GLY A 706 32.25 -3.43 -10.14
N THR A 707 32.99 -2.36 -9.83
CA THR A 707 33.85 -1.66 -10.79
C THR A 707 35.26 -1.46 -10.22
N LYS A 708 36.19 -0.98 -11.04
CA LYS A 708 37.50 -0.48 -10.58
C LYS A 708 37.52 1.04 -10.40
N LYS A 709 36.36 1.70 -10.53
CA LYS A 709 36.21 3.14 -10.52
C LYS A 709 35.96 3.65 -9.09
N TYR A 710 36.39 4.89 -8.83
CA TYR A 710 36.11 5.61 -7.59
C TYR A 710 35.18 6.80 -7.85
N THR A 711 34.46 7.23 -6.82
CA THR A 711 33.78 8.54 -6.78
C THR A 711 34.11 9.26 -5.48
N LEU A 712 33.65 10.50 -5.37
CA LEU A 712 33.81 11.31 -4.16
C LEU A 712 32.87 10.82 -3.06
N SER A 713 33.32 10.88 -1.81
CA SER A 713 32.45 10.67 -0.65
C SER A 713 31.33 11.71 -0.60
N SER A 714 30.19 11.34 -0.02
CA SER A 714 29.03 12.24 0.11
C SER A 714 29.35 13.52 0.87
N GLU A 715 30.28 13.47 1.83
CA GLU A 715 30.71 14.65 2.57
C GLU A 715 31.39 15.67 1.66
N LEU A 716 32.36 15.23 0.85
CA LEU A 716 33.08 16.13 -0.04
C LEU A 716 32.16 16.64 -1.16
N ILE A 717 31.23 15.80 -1.65
CA ILE A 717 30.17 16.24 -2.57
C ILE A 717 29.33 17.36 -1.95
N ASP A 718 28.90 17.22 -0.68
CA ASP A 718 28.08 18.25 -0.03
C ASP A 718 28.85 19.56 0.22
N GLU A 719 30.16 19.50 0.44
CA GLU A 719 30.99 20.71 0.52
C GLU A 719 31.17 21.38 -0.84
N ILE A 720 31.51 20.60 -1.89
CA ILE A 720 31.75 21.13 -3.25
C ILE A 720 30.48 21.73 -3.84
N ARG A 721 29.33 21.07 -3.70
CA ARG A 721 28.06 21.51 -4.33
C ARG A 721 27.51 22.83 -3.79
N ARG A 722 28.12 23.38 -2.73
CA ARG A 722 27.78 24.68 -2.13
C ARG A 722 28.46 25.84 -2.85
N LEU A 723 29.47 25.57 -3.66
CA LEU A 723 30.08 26.60 -4.51
C LEU A 723 29.01 27.15 -5.47
N PRO A 724 28.98 28.47 -5.69
CA PRO A 724 28.03 29.05 -6.62
C PRO A 724 28.32 28.54 -8.03
N THR A 725 27.29 28.42 -8.87
CA THR A 725 27.46 27.98 -10.26
C THR A 725 28.33 28.92 -11.10
N THR A 726 28.55 30.15 -10.60
CA THR A 726 29.40 31.20 -11.18
C THR A 726 30.76 31.33 -10.47
N ALA A 727 31.14 30.36 -9.63
CA ALA A 727 32.41 30.39 -8.90
C ALA A 727 33.60 30.58 -9.85
N GLY A 728 34.48 31.52 -9.50
CA GLY A 728 35.71 31.82 -10.22
C GLY A 728 36.97 31.34 -9.51
N ALA A 729 38.14 31.70 -10.07
CA ALA A 729 39.44 31.31 -9.53
C ALA A 729 39.63 31.72 -8.05
N ASP A 730 39.20 32.92 -7.67
CA ASP A 730 39.32 33.41 -6.30
C ASP A 730 38.45 32.60 -5.31
N ASP A 731 37.23 32.24 -5.73
CA ASP A 731 36.34 31.37 -4.96
C ASP A 731 36.98 30.00 -4.74
N TYR A 732 37.60 29.43 -5.77
CA TYR A 732 38.28 28.14 -5.68
C TYR A 732 39.53 28.21 -4.78
N GLN A 733 40.30 29.29 -4.85
CA GLN A 733 41.43 29.49 -3.94
C GLN A 733 40.98 29.59 -2.49
N GLN A 734 39.92 30.37 -2.22
CA GLN A 734 39.39 30.51 -0.87
C GLN A 734 38.81 29.19 -0.37
N PHE A 735 38.07 28.47 -1.21
CA PHE A 735 37.53 27.15 -0.87
C PHE A 735 38.65 26.13 -0.58
N GLY A 736 39.75 26.17 -1.32
CA GLY A 736 40.92 25.32 -1.06
C GLY A 736 41.59 25.60 0.28
N LYS A 737 41.68 26.88 0.67
CA LYS A 737 42.13 27.27 2.02
C LYS A 737 41.17 26.74 3.09
N ASP A 738 39.87 26.83 2.85
CA ASP A 738 38.86 26.33 3.78
C ASP A 738 38.89 24.80 3.91
N LEU A 739 39.12 24.06 2.81
CA LEU A 739 39.31 22.61 2.84
C LEU A 739 40.60 22.21 3.56
N THR A 740 41.70 22.95 3.35
CA THR A 740 42.94 22.75 4.08
C THR A 740 42.72 22.94 5.59
N LYS A 741 42.04 24.03 5.98
CA LYS A 741 41.77 24.33 7.39
C LYS A 741 40.85 23.30 8.04
N ARG A 742 39.84 22.81 7.31
CA ARG A 742 38.80 21.92 7.85
C ARG A 742 39.18 20.45 7.82
N TYR A 743 39.93 20.02 6.82
CA TYR A 743 40.16 18.61 6.50
C TYR A 743 41.63 18.25 6.25
N ASP A 744 42.56 19.22 6.37
CA ASP A 744 43.96 19.08 5.93
C ASP A 744 44.05 18.57 4.48
N LEU A 745 43.09 19.02 3.67
CA LEU A 745 42.98 18.66 2.27
C LEU A 745 43.48 19.81 1.40
N LYS A 746 44.76 19.75 1.06
CA LYS A 746 45.43 20.73 0.20
C LYS A 746 45.13 20.42 -1.25
N LEU A 747 44.26 21.20 -1.88
CA LEU A 747 43.94 21.12 -3.31
C LEU A 747 44.27 22.45 -4.00
N THR A 748 44.73 22.36 -5.24
CA THR A 748 44.92 23.53 -6.10
C THR A 748 43.57 24.07 -6.59
N ALA A 749 43.54 25.33 -7.05
CA ALA A 749 42.32 25.93 -7.61
C ALA A 749 41.78 25.13 -8.80
N THR A 750 42.67 24.62 -9.67
CA THR A 750 42.31 23.77 -10.81
C THR A 750 41.73 22.42 -10.38
N GLU A 751 42.29 21.78 -9.35
CA GLU A 751 41.69 20.55 -8.81
C GLU A 751 40.28 20.79 -8.26
N ILE A 752 40.07 21.92 -7.58
CA ILE A 752 38.77 22.30 -7.03
C ILE A 752 37.77 22.60 -8.14
N GLU A 753 38.20 23.32 -9.18
CA GLU A 753 37.39 23.57 -10.37
C GLU A 753 36.96 22.26 -11.02
N ASN A 754 37.87 21.30 -11.21
CA ASN A 754 37.55 19.99 -11.78
C ASN A 754 36.54 19.24 -10.90
N LEU A 755 36.74 19.22 -9.57
CA LEU A 755 35.80 18.61 -8.63
C LEU A 755 34.43 19.30 -8.65
N HIS A 756 34.40 20.62 -8.76
CA HIS A 756 33.18 21.41 -8.86
C HIS A 756 32.42 21.11 -10.14
N ASN A 757 33.11 21.07 -11.29
CA ASN A 757 32.53 20.69 -12.57
C ASN A 757 31.98 19.26 -12.54
N TYR A 758 32.74 18.31 -11.99
CA TYR A 758 32.30 16.92 -11.81
C TYR A 758 31.00 16.81 -11.01
N VAL A 759 30.95 17.44 -9.83
CA VAL A 759 29.76 17.42 -8.96
C VAL A 759 28.58 18.14 -9.61
N LYS A 760 28.83 19.25 -10.32
CA LYS A 760 27.80 20.01 -11.04
C LYS A 760 27.19 19.19 -12.17
N GLU A 761 28.01 18.55 -13.00
CA GLU A 761 27.54 17.71 -14.11
C GLU A 761 26.74 16.51 -13.62
N LEU A 762 27.20 15.82 -12.56
CA LEU A 762 26.44 14.75 -11.92
C LEU A 762 25.09 15.23 -11.39
N ASN A 763 25.07 16.37 -10.68
CA ASN A 763 23.85 16.93 -10.11
C ASN A 763 22.81 17.29 -11.19
N GLU A 764 23.26 17.78 -12.34
CA GLU A 764 22.38 18.11 -13.47
C GLU A 764 21.72 16.88 -14.10
N LEU A 765 22.38 15.72 -14.01
CA LEU A 765 21.85 14.44 -14.50
C LEU A 765 20.94 13.73 -13.51
N THR A 766 20.82 14.19 -12.25
CA THR A 766 19.85 13.64 -11.29
C THR A 766 18.45 13.63 -11.91
N PRO A 767 17.60 12.63 -11.69
CA PRO A 767 16.25 12.65 -12.22
C PRO A 767 15.34 13.48 -11.28
N GLY A 768 14.12 13.79 -11.72
CA GLY A 768 13.11 14.36 -10.83
C GLY A 768 12.48 13.27 -9.95
N LEU A 769 12.24 13.53 -8.67
CA LEU A 769 11.55 12.57 -7.80
C LEU A 769 10.11 12.33 -8.27
N TRP A 770 9.62 11.11 -8.05
CA TRP A 770 8.24 10.71 -8.32
C TRP A 770 7.58 10.27 -7.03
N ILE A 771 6.62 11.07 -6.55
CA ILE A 771 5.89 10.77 -5.32
C ILE A 771 4.42 10.51 -5.62
N LYS A 772 3.88 9.43 -5.06
CA LYS A 772 2.45 9.12 -5.21
C LYS A 772 1.62 10.15 -4.47
N LYS A 773 1.96 10.39 -3.20
CA LYS A 773 1.23 11.28 -2.31
C LYS A 773 2.11 12.47 -1.90
N ARG A 774 1.53 13.66 -1.90
CA ARG A 774 2.15 14.85 -1.30
C ARG A 774 1.82 14.83 0.19
N GLU A 775 2.86 14.69 1.02
CA GLU A 775 2.71 14.87 2.46
C GLU A 775 3.27 16.22 2.85
N PHE A 776 2.60 16.94 3.74
CA PHE A 776 3.10 18.21 4.24
C PHE A 776 3.62 17.98 5.66
N ALA A 777 4.93 17.88 5.82
CA ALA A 777 5.57 17.88 7.13
C ALA A 777 5.42 19.28 7.76
N ASN A 778 4.31 19.50 8.46
CA ASN A 778 3.97 20.79 9.07
C ASN A 778 3.62 20.63 10.56
N LEU A 779 3.50 21.78 11.23
CA LEU A 779 3.16 21.88 12.65
C LEU A 779 1.78 22.52 12.88
N ASP A 780 0.85 22.36 11.92
CA ASP A 780 -0.49 22.95 11.99
C ASP A 780 -1.25 22.51 13.26
N GLY A 781 -1.12 21.23 13.63
CA GLY A 781 -1.75 20.60 14.80
C GLY A 781 -0.98 20.74 16.12
N ALA A 782 0.21 21.34 16.09
CA ALA A 782 1.15 21.44 17.22
C ALA A 782 0.79 22.54 18.23
N GLN A 783 -0.42 22.54 18.78
CA GLN A 783 -0.86 23.56 19.76
C GLN A 783 -0.01 23.55 21.05
N ALA A 784 0.38 22.36 21.50
CA ALA A 784 1.28 22.18 22.64
C ALA A 784 2.77 22.24 22.24
N GLY A 785 3.09 22.70 21.03
CA GLY A 785 4.43 22.65 20.48
C GLY A 785 4.74 21.33 19.78
N GLY A 786 6.01 21.14 19.44
CA GLY A 786 6.46 20.03 18.63
C GLY A 786 7.94 20.16 18.27
N LEU A 787 8.36 19.43 17.25
CA LEU A 787 9.67 19.60 16.65
C LEU A 787 9.65 19.30 15.16
N THR A 788 10.64 19.81 14.44
CA THR A 788 10.97 19.35 13.08
C THR A 788 12.33 18.68 13.07
N ALA A 789 12.54 17.83 12.07
CA ALA A 789 13.82 17.23 11.76
C ALA A 789 14.10 17.31 10.25
N ASP A 790 15.27 17.83 9.87
CA ASP A 790 15.76 17.79 8.49
C ASP A 790 16.81 16.67 8.34
N VAL A 791 16.62 15.80 7.35
CA VAL A 791 17.55 14.70 7.03
C VAL A 791 18.70 15.23 6.19
N THR A 792 19.90 15.22 6.77
CA THR A 792 21.08 15.76 6.11
C THR A 792 21.63 14.84 5.02
N GLY A 793 22.32 15.42 4.03
CA GLY A 793 23.12 14.68 3.05
C GLY A 793 22.35 14.05 1.89
N MET A 794 21.00 14.08 1.88
CA MET A 794 20.20 13.45 0.81
C MET A 794 20.58 13.93 -0.60
N GLY A 795 20.81 15.24 -0.75
CA GLY A 795 21.23 15.80 -2.03
C GLY A 795 22.61 15.31 -2.50
N ALA A 796 23.54 15.05 -1.57
CA ALA A 796 24.86 14.54 -1.91
C ALA A 796 24.82 13.04 -2.23
N GLU A 797 24.03 12.26 -1.50
CA GLU A 797 23.79 10.84 -1.80
C GLU A 797 23.15 10.65 -3.18
N ASN A 798 22.19 11.49 -3.58
CA ASN A 798 21.62 11.45 -4.93
C ASN A 798 22.68 11.70 -6.02
N ILE A 799 23.56 12.69 -5.83
CA ILE A 799 24.65 12.99 -6.77
C ILE A 799 25.65 11.83 -6.81
N LYS A 800 25.98 11.26 -5.64
CA LYS A 800 26.86 10.09 -5.54
C LYS A 800 26.28 8.89 -6.28
N GLN A 801 24.97 8.65 -6.13
CA GLN A 801 24.29 7.56 -6.82
C GLN A 801 24.39 7.71 -8.34
N VAL A 802 24.24 8.93 -8.89
CA VAL A 802 24.47 9.17 -10.33
C VAL A 802 25.88 8.73 -10.74
N ALA A 803 26.92 9.01 -9.94
CA ALA A 803 28.27 8.55 -10.25
C ALA A 803 28.39 7.02 -10.22
N TYR A 804 27.70 6.34 -9.31
CA TYR A 804 27.62 4.87 -9.24
C TYR A 804 26.93 4.30 -10.49
N ASP A 805 25.85 4.93 -10.92
CA ASP A 805 25.05 4.51 -12.06
C ASP A 805 25.85 4.65 -13.36
N LEU A 806 26.47 5.81 -13.56
CA LEU A 806 27.28 6.11 -14.74
C LEU A 806 28.55 5.23 -14.82
N ALA A 807 29.18 4.92 -13.69
CA ALA A 807 30.36 4.06 -13.67
C ALA A 807 30.07 2.61 -14.09
N LYS A 808 28.79 2.19 -14.03
CA LYS A 808 28.32 0.86 -14.43
C LYS A 808 27.73 0.82 -15.86
N LEU A 809 27.73 1.95 -16.57
CA LEU A 809 27.30 1.99 -17.96
C LEU A 809 28.36 1.40 -18.90
N ASP A 810 27.89 0.81 -20.00
CA ASP A 810 28.74 0.41 -21.10
C ASP A 810 29.38 1.63 -21.77
N ALA A 811 30.61 1.49 -22.27
CA ALA A 811 31.36 2.58 -22.90
C ALA A 811 30.64 3.18 -24.14
N ASN A 812 29.73 2.42 -24.76
CA ASN A 812 28.95 2.84 -25.92
C ASN A 812 27.50 3.23 -25.57
N ALA A 813 27.17 3.39 -24.29
CA ALA A 813 25.83 3.75 -23.84
C ALA A 813 25.38 5.10 -24.42
N SER A 814 24.12 5.18 -24.86
CA SER A 814 23.53 6.43 -25.33
C SER A 814 23.15 7.35 -24.16
N ALA A 815 22.85 8.62 -24.47
CA ALA A 815 22.30 9.54 -23.47
C ALA A 815 20.99 9.02 -22.85
N ALA A 816 20.15 8.36 -23.66
CA ALA A 816 18.91 7.76 -23.17
C ALA A 816 19.18 6.57 -22.24
N ASP A 817 20.20 5.76 -22.51
CA ASP A 817 20.60 4.66 -21.64
C ASP A 817 21.11 5.18 -20.29
N ALA A 818 21.89 6.27 -20.30
CA ALA A 818 22.37 6.91 -19.09
C ALA A 818 21.21 7.44 -18.23
N VAL A 819 20.28 8.18 -18.83
CA VAL A 819 19.08 8.69 -18.14
C VAL A 819 18.25 7.56 -17.54
N ARG A 820 18.04 6.46 -18.29
CA ARG A 820 17.33 5.27 -17.81
C ARG A 820 18.06 4.61 -16.63
N LYS A 821 19.38 4.49 -16.69
CA LYS A 821 20.18 3.87 -15.62
C LYS A 821 20.13 4.70 -14.34
N ILE A 822 20.22 6.01 -14.47
CA ILE A 822 20.13 6.96 -13.35
C ILE A 822 18.75 6.90 -12.66
N ARG A 823 17.66 6.71 -13.42
CA ARG A 823 16.32 6.49 -12.83
C ARG A 823 16.30 5.25 -11.93
N GLN A 824 16.94 4.15 -12.31
CA GLN A 824 16.99 2.94 -11.48
C GLN A 824 17.73 3.21 -10.17
N GLY A 825 18.89 3.88 -10.23
CA GLY A 825 19.63 4.25 -9.02
C GLY A 825 18.86 5.21 -8.12
N GLU A 826 18.09 6.15 -8.69
CA GLU A 826 17.21 7.02 -7.89
C GLU A 826 16.16 6.22 -7.11
N GLN A 827 15.59 5.15 -7.67
CA GLN A 827 14.64 4.30 -6.95
C GLN A 827 15.29 3.58 -5.76
N GLU A 828 16.53 3.11 -5.94
CA GLU A 828 17.31 2.46 -4.87
C GLU A 828 17.63 3.42 -3.72
N ILE A 829 18.09 4.63 -4.03
CA ILE A 829 18.41 5.62 -2.99
C ILE A 829 17.15 6.17 -2.31
N THR A 830 16.03 6.32 -3.04
CA THR A 830 14.74 6.67 -2.45
C THR A 830 14.25 5.62 -1.44
N ALA A 831 14.48 4.32 -1.70
CA ALA A 831 14.21 3.28 -0.71
C ALA A 831 15.06 3.43 0.56
N THR A 832 16.33 3.83 0.41
CA THR A 832 17.23 4.14 1.54
C THR A 832 16.71 5.32 2.36
N PHE A 833 16.28 6.41 1.72
CA PHE A 833 15.71 7.56 2.42
C PHE A 833 14.39 7.22 3.13
N ASN A 834 13.55 6.37 2.53
CA ASN A 834 12.34 5.89 3.20
C ASN A 834 12.67 5.07 4.45
N SER A 835 13.77 4.29 4.44
CA SER A 835 14.27 3.60 5.62
C SER A 835 14.73 4.56 6.71
N ILE A 836 15.43 5.64 6.35
CA ILE A 836 15.89 6.68 7.29
C ILE A 836 14.70 7.39 7.94
N LYS A 837 13.69 7.80 7.15
CA LYS A 837 12.45 8.40 7.69
C LYS A 837 11.73 7.44 8.64
N LYS A 838 11.72 6.16 8.32
CA LYS A 838 11.13 5.13 9.20
C LYS A 838 11.92 4.98 10.50
N ASP A 839 13.25 5.03 10.48
CA ASP A 839 14.05 5.01 11.71
C ASP A 839 13.77 6.26 12.56
N PHE A 840 13.62 7.44 11.95
CA PHE A 840 13.21 8.66 12.65
C PHE A 840 11.84 8.48 13.34
N ASP A 841 10.83 8.03 12.59
CA ASP A 841 9.47 7.81 13.10
C ASP A 841 9.49 6.84 14.29
N LEU A 842 10.10 5.65 14.13
CA LEU A 842 10.21 4.65 15.20
C LEU A 842 10.95 5.18 16.43
N THR A 843 12.00 5.98 16.23
CA THR A 843 12.78 6.58 17.32
C THR A 843 11.95 7.58 18.12
N MET A 844 11.23 8.47 17.41
CA MET A 844 10.37 9.46 18.04
C MET A 844 9.21 8.80 18.79
N ARG A 845 8.58 7.78 18.19
CA ARG A 845 7.51 7.02 18.83
C ARG A 845 7.98 6.36 20.12
N ASP A 846 9.12 5.68 20.11
CA ASP A 846 9.67 5.05 21.31
C ASP A 846 9.89 6.07 22.44
N VAL A 847 10.57 7.19 22.16
CA VAL A 847 10.90 8.20 23.17
C VAL A 847 9.65 8.84 23.76
N LEU A 848 8.70 9.24 22.92
CA LEU A 848 7.49 9.93 23.35
C LEU A 848 6.49 8.98 24.03
N GLN A 849 6.35 7.74 23.54
CA GLN A 849 5.47 6.74 24.14
C GLN A 849 5.98 6.29 25.52
N ARG A 850 7.30 6.15 25.72
CA ARG A 850 7.89 5.88 27.04
C ARG A 850 7.54 6.94 28.08
N LYS A 851 7.29 8.17 27.63
CA LYS A 851 6.90 9.32 28.46
C LYS A 851 5.39 9.55 28.52
N GLY A 852 4.61 8.76 27.79
CA GLY A 852 3.15 8.91 27.73
C GLY A 852 2.68 10.15 26.96
N ILE A 853 3.52 10.76 26.13
CA ILE A 853 3.22 12.00 25.40
C ILE A 853 2.50 11.65 24.09
N PRO A 854 1.22 12.03 23.90
CA PRO A 854 0.51 11.79 22.65
C PRO A 854 1.09 12.64 21.52
N HIS A 855 1.25 12.06 20.33
CA HIS A 855 1.98 12.69 19.24
C HIS A 855 1.53 12.21 17.85
N ASP A 856 1.72 13.08 16.85
CA ASP A 856 1.52 12.81 15.44
C ASP A 856 2.84 13.08 14.70
N ILE A 857 3.28 12.16 13.83
CA ILE A 857 4.54 12.27 13.07
C ILE A 857 4.21 12.21 11.58
N VAL A 858 4.76 13.15 10.81
CA VAL A 858 4.63 13.21 9.35
C VAL A 858 6.00 13.51 8.74
N CYS A 859 6.42 12.72 7.75
CA CYS A 859 7.67 12.94 7.04
C CYS A 859 7.43 13.09 5.53
N SER A 860 8.01 14.13 4.92
CA SER A 860 7.90 14.43 3.50
C SER A 860 9.24 14.88 2.93
N GLY A 861 9.71 14.20 1.89
CA GLY A 861 11.05 14.48 1.35
C GLY A 861 12.14 14.22 2.40
N ASP A 862 12.92 15.26 2.69
CA ASP A 862 13.94 15.35 3.75
C ASP A 862 13.41 15.93 5.07
N ASP A 863 12.20 16.51 5.08
CA ASP A 863 11.59 17.12 6.26
C ASP A 863 10.73 16.11 7.04
N CYS A 864 10.84 16.10 8.36
CA CYS A 864 9.93 15.43 9.28
C CYS A 864 9.38 16.44 10.30
N ALA A 865 8.11 16.30 10.67
CA ALA A 865 7.46 17.12 11.68
C ALA A 865 6.77 16.22 12.71
N VAL A 866 6.91 16.59 13.98
CA VAL A 866 6.28 15.92 15.12
C VAL A 866 5.44 16.94 15.87
N SER A 867 4.13 16.73 15.89
CA SER A 867 3.19 17.52 16.70
C SER A 867 2.89 16.77 17.99
N VAL A 868 3.07 17.41 19.14
CA VAL A 868 2.72 16.80 20.44
C VAL A 868 1.44 17.42 21.01
N LYS A 869 0.71 16.67 21.84
CA LYS A 869 -0.48 17.17 22.55
C LYS A 869 -0.16 17.70 23.95
N GLU A 870 1.03 17.38 24.46
CA GLU A 870 1.57 17.87 25.72
C GLU A 870 2.95 18.49 25.45
N GLY A 871 3.24 19.64 26.05
CA GLY A 871 4.47 20.37 25.76
C GLY A 871 5.72 19.61 26.19
N LEU A 872 6.74 19.60 25.33
CA LEU A 872 8.02 18.98 25.63
C LEU A 872 8.80 19.82 26.65
N SER A 873 9.07 19.25 27.82
CA SER A 873 9.99 19.85 28.78
C SER A 873 11.42 19.84 28.23
N LEU A 874 12.29 20.65 28.81
CA LEU A 874 13.69 20.68 28.41
C LEU A 874 14.39 19.31 28.61
N LEU A 875 14.02 18.56 29.65
CA LEU A 875 14.53 17.20 29.85
C LEU A 875 14.06 16.23 28.75
N ASP A 876 12.86 16.43 28.20
CA ASP A 876 12.37 15.63 27.08
C ASP A 876 13.16 15.96 25.80
N GLN A 877 13.41 17.24 25.56
CA GLN A 877 14.21 17.71 24.42
C GLN A 877 15.65 17.19 24.50
N GLU A 878 16.27 17.22 25.69
CA GLU A 878 17.59 16.64 25.94
C GLU A 878 17.60 15.12 25.69
N GLU A 879 16.61 14.38 26.18
CA GLU A 879 16.52 12.93 25.99
C GLU A 879 16.36 12.56 24.51
N ILE A 880 15.48 13.26 23.78
CA ILE A 880 15.31 13.08 22.33
C ILE A 880 16.66 13.29 21.62
N THR A 881 17.37 14.37 21.97
CA THR A 881 18.68 14.70 21.38
C THR A 881 19.73 13.62 21.69
N ARG A 882 19.76 13.07 22.93
CA ARG A 882 20.66 11.96 23.30
C ARG A 882 20.35 10.68 22.54
N VAL A 883 19.08 10.36 22.34
CA VAL A 883 18.68 9.14 21.62
C VAL A 883 19.14 9.19 20.16
N PHE A 884 19.01 10.35 19.50
CA PHE A 884 19.58 10.53 18.17
C PHE A 884 21.12 10.53 18.18
N ALA A 885 21.75 11.06 19.22
CA ALA A 885 23.22 11.03 19.34
C ALA A 885 23.79 9.62 19.52
N ALA A 886 22.99 8.67 19.99
CA ALA A 886 23.35 7.26 20.13
C ALA A 886 23.11 6.43 18.84
N LYS A 887 22.57 7.03 17.77
CA LYS A 887 22.34 6.34 16.49
C LYS A 887 23.65 6.14 15.74
N LYS A 888 23.62 5.25 14.74
CA LYS A 888 24.79 4.98 13.87
C LYS A 888 25.31 6.24 13.17
N ASN A 889 24.41 7.17 12.80
CA ASN A 889 24.73 8.42 12.14
C ASN A 889 24.15 9.62 12.93
N PRO A 890 24.78 10.06 14.03
CA PRO A 890 24.25 11.12 14.91
C PRO A 890 23.94 12.45 14.22
N SER A 891 24.76 12.84 13.23
CA SER A 891 24.56 14.08 12.48
C SER A 891 23.47 14.01 11.41
N GLN A 892 22.80 12.87 11.25
CA GLN A 892 21.84 12.63 10.17
C GLN A 892 20.61 13.54 10.28
N PHE A 893 20.21 13.95 11.49
CA PHE A 893 19.01 14.76 11.72
C PHE A 893 19.37 16.12 12.32
N ARG A 894 18.84 17.20 11.75
CA ARG A 894 18.88 18.55 12.35
C ARG A 894 17.56 18.80 13.06
N LEU A 895 17.59 18.95 14.39
CA LEU A 895 16.35 19.07 15.17
C LEU A 895 16.05 20.53 15.51
N SER A 896 14.78 20.92 15.39
CA SER A 896 14.30 22.24 15.84
C SER A 896 13.04 22.09 16.67
N PHE A 897 13.14 22.38 17.97
CA PHE A 897 12.04 22.32 18.94
C PHE A 897 11.24 23.63 18.93
N ILE A 898 9.93 23.49 18.87
CA ILE A 898 8.96 24.59 18.84
C ILE A 898 8.12 24.53 20.12
N PRO A 899 8.09 25.60 20.93
CA PRO A 899 7.40 25.60 22.21
C PRO A 899 5.87 25.68 22.02
N PRO A 900 5.10 25.46 23.09
CA PRO A 900 3.66 25.70 23.09
C PRO A 900 3.29 27.14 22.71
N SER A 901 2.02 27.34 22.34
CA SER A 901 1.42 28.67 22.15
C SER A 901 1.98 29.53 21.01
N VAL A 902 2.83 28.98 20.15
CA VAL A 902 3.24 29.64 18.90
C VAL A 902 2.03 29.71 17.95
N VAL A 903 1.81 30.89 17.37
CA VAL A 903 0.77 31.12 16.35
C VAL A 903 0.97 30.14 15.20
N LYS A 904 -0.12 29.52 14.74
CA LYS A 904 -0.10 28.43 13.75
C LYS A 904 0.83 28.71 12.56
N ASP A 905 0.66 29.86 11.91
CA ASP A 905 1.39 30.23 10.69
C ASP A 905 2.88 30.56 10.94
N ASP A 906 3.26 30.82 12.19
CA ASP A 906 4.63 31.16 12.56
C ASP A 906 5.47 29.91 12.91
N ARG A 907 4.85 28.76 13.19
CA ARG A 907 5.54 27.55 13.67
C ARG A 907 6.57 27.01 12.69
N ILE A 908 6.22 26.92 11.41
CA ILE A 908 7.12 26.37 10.38
C ILE A 908 8.25 27.36 10.04
N GLN A 909 7.97 28.66 10.08
CA GLN A 909 8.97 29.71 9.88
C GLN A 909 9.99 29.69 11.02
N LEU A 910 9.52 29.54 12.25
CA LEU A 910 10.36 29.41 13.43
C LEU A 910 11.24 28.14 13.37
N ALA A 911 10.67 27.00 12.94
CA ALA A 911 11.43 25.79 12.69
C ALA A 911 12.53 25.97 11.62
N THR A 912 12.22 26.68 10.54
CA THR A 912 13.19 27.01 9.48
C THR A 912 14.33 27.88 10.02
N HIS A 913 14.04 28.85 10.89
CA HIS A 913 15.07 29.64 11.56
C HIS A 913 15.98 28.78 12.45
N GLY A 914 15.41 27.84 13.20
CA GLY A 914 16.16 26.87 14.00
C GLY A 914 17.12 26.01 13.14
N GLU A 915 16.63 25.50 12.01
CA GLU A 915 17.44 24.76 11.04
C GLU A 915 18.61 25.60 10.52
N LEU A 916 18.38 26.88 10.17
CA LEU A 916 19.43 27.78 9.71
C LEU A 916 20.51 28.02 10.75
N ILE A 917 20.15 28.12 12.04
CA ILE A 917 21.10 28.26 13.15
C ILE A 917 21.95 27.00 13.29
N GLU A 918 21.34 25.81 13.30
CA GLU A 918 22.04 24.53 13.36
C GLU A 918 23.03 24.39 12.18
N LYS A 919 22.55 24.68 10.97
CA LYS A 919 23.32 24.57 9.73
C LYS A 919 24.52 25.53 9.73
N GLY A 920 24.32 26.75 10.20
CA GLY A 920 25.38 27.74 10.39
C GLY A 920 26.42 27.26 11.42
N LEU A 921 25.94 26.65 12.51
CA LEU A 921 26.79 26.16 13.59
C LEU A 921 27.68 25.02 13.12
N ARG A 922 27.07 23.99 12.55
CA ARG A 922 27.77 22.83 12.02
C ARG A 922 28.81 23.22 10.96
N LYS A 923 28.54 24.26 10.16
CA LYS A 923 29.50 24.78 9.18
C LYS A 923 30.72 25.43 9.84
N LYS A 924 30.51 26.30 10.84
CA LYS A 924 31.57 27.13 11.44
C LYS A 924 32.44 26.38 12.47
N ILE A 925 31.93 25.35 13.14
CA ILE A 925 32.68 24.64 14.19
C ILE A 925 33.71 23.63 13.65
N LYS A 926 33.53 23.15 12.40
CA LYS A 926 34.44 22.19 11.76
C LYS A 926 35.84 22.78 11.60
N GLY A 927 36.87 22.06 12.04
CA GLY A 927 38.27 22.46 11.87
C GLY A 927 39.24 21.57 12.62
N LEU A 928 40.53 21.70 12.32
CA LEU A 928 41.61 20.90 12.92
C LEU A 928 42.42 21.62 14.02
N SER A 929 42.10 22.88 14.34
CA SER A 929 42.72 23.59 15.47
C SER A 929 42.17 23.11 16.82
N SER A 930 42.90 23.35 17.92
CA SER A 930 42.51 22.98 19.30
C SER A 930 41.13 23.48 19.72
N SER A 931 40.76 24.69 19.26
CA SER A 931 39.45 25.31 19.50
C SER A 931 38.35 24.87 18.52
N SER A 932 38.72 24.24 17.39
CA SER A 932 37.75 23.71 16.42
C SER A 932 37.43 22.25 16.71
N VAL A 933 36.36 21.75 16.09
CA VAL A 933 35.92 20.37 16.25
C VAL A 933 36.28 19.59 14.99
N ASP A 934 37.02 18.49 15.17
CA ASP A 934 37.39 17.59 14.08
C ASP A 934 36.11 17.16 13.31
N PRO A 935 36.10 17.19 11.97
CA PRO A 935 34.92 16.81 11.21
C PRO A 935 34.36 15.41 11.52
N ASN A 936 35.21 14.44 11.86
CA ASN A 936 34.79 13.10 12.28
C ASN A 936 34.09 13.11 13.64
N ILE A 937 34.49 14.02 14.54
CA ILE A 937 33.77 14.29 15.78
C ILE A 937 32.43 14.96 15.47
N VAL A 938 32.39 15.97 14.60
CA VAL A 938 31.14 16.67 14.22
C VAL A 938 30.08 15.71 13.65
N LYS A 939 30.48 14.68 12.89
CA LYS A 939 29.57 13.63 12.38
C LYS A 939 28.93 12.80 13.49
N GLN A 940 29.56 12.75 14.66
CA GLN A 940 29.09 12.04 15.85
C GLN A 940 28.31 12.97 16.80
N LEU A 941 27.99 14.20 16.38
CA LEU A 941 27.18 15.15 17.14
C LEU A 941 25.78 15.29 16.57
N THR A 942 24.78 15.11 17.42
CA THR A 942 23.42 15.60 17.18
C THR A 942 23.30 17.00 17.77
N MET A 943 22.78 17.93 16.96
CA MET A 943 22.55 19.32 17.38
C MET A 943 21.07 19.63 17.22
N ALA A 944 20.49 20.26 18.24
CA ALA A 944 19.13 20.70 18.24
C ALA A 944 19.03 22.17 18.63
N THR A 945 18.05 22.87 18.09
CA THR A 945 17.70 24.24 18.50
C THR A 945 16.40 24.24 19.27
N VAL A 946 16.31 25.08 20.30
CA VAL A 946 15.08 25.36 21.05
C VAL A 946 14.71 26.80 20.76
N MET A 947 13.60 26.96 20.04
CA MET A 947 13.17 28.26 19.53
C MET A 947 12.23 28.97 20.52
N PRO A 948 12.13 30.31 20.50
CA PRO A 948 11.23 31.06 21.38
C PRO A 948 9.76 30.96 20.95
N ALA A 949 8.83 31.33 21.84
CA ALA A 949 7.39 31.29 21.53
C ALA A 949 6.92 32.36 20.52
N LYS A 950 7.80 33.28 20.12
CA LYS A 950 7.48 34.39 19.22
C LYS A 950 8.44 34.40 18.03
N LEU A 951 7.87 34.49 16.83
CA LEU A 951 8.66 34.62 15.61
C LEU A 951 9.45 35.94 15.63
N GLY A 952 10.76 35.81 15.43
CA GLY A 952 11.69 36.92 15.33
C GLY A 952 12.10 37.57 16.64
N ASP A 953 11.75 37.00 17.80
CA ASP A 953 12.02 37.64 19.09
C ASP A 953 12.14 36.61 20.22
N GLY A 954 13.14 36.79 21.08
CA GLY A 954 13.34 35.99 22.28
C GLY A 954 14.52 35.01 22.24
N PRO A 955 14.71 34.26 23.35
CA PRO A 955 15.88 33.44 23.57
C PRO A 955 15.90 32.19 22.68
N VAL A 956 17.07 31.89 22.11
CA VAL A 956 17.37 30.64 21.42
C VAL A 956 18.39 29.85 22.25
N GLN A 957 18.12 28.57 22.47
CA GLN A 957 19.06 27.64 23.11
C GLN A 957 19.49 26.58 22.10
N VAL A 958 20.73 26.11 22.20
CA VAL A 958 21.24 24.99 21.38
C VAL A 958 21.58 23.82 22.29
N ILE A 959 21.12 22.63 21.95
CA ILE A 959 21.45 21.38 22.64
C ILE A 959 22.40 20.59 21.75
N ILE A 960 23.54 20.17 22.29
CA ILE A 960 24.52 19.34 21.59
C ILE A 960 24.73 18.06 22.40
N ALA A 961 24.41 16.93 21.77
CA ALA A 961 24.66 15.61 22.33
C ALA A 961 25.67 14.85 21.47
N ALA A 962 26.48 14.04 22.13
CA ALA A 962 27.46 13.16 21.51
C ALA A 962 27.25 11.72 21.98
N ASP A 963 27.84 10.75 21.25
CA ASP A 963 27.98 9.39 21.77
C ASP A 963 28.72 9.40 23.11
N LYS A 964 28.40 8.46 24.02
CA LYS A 964 28.95 8.39 25.39
C LYS A 964 30.48 8.41 25.45
N ASN A 965 31.15 7.94 24.40
CA ASN A 965 32.61 7.84 24.35
C ASN A 965 33.28 9.13 23.85
N LEU A 966 32.51 10.11 23.37
CA LEU A 966 33.02 11.31 22.77
C LEU A 966 32.91 12.49 23.72
N LYS A 967 34.04 13.18 23.97
CA LYS A 967 34.09 14.36 24.85
C LYS A 967 34.70 15.54 24.12
N LEU A 968 33.95 16.64 24.06
CA LEU A 968 34.46 17.93 23.63
C LEU A 968 35.32 18.56 24.72
N THR A 969 36.44 19.17 24.33
CA THR A 969 37.31 19.89 25.26
C THR A 969 36.63 21.17 25.76
N LYS A 970 37.13 21.73 26.87
CA LYS A 970 36.63 23.01 27.39
C LYS A 970 36.76 24.14 26.34
N GLU A 971 37.90 24.21 25.67
CA GLU A 971 38.17 25.19 24.61
C GLU A 971 37.20 25.04 23.42
N GLN A 972 36.89 23.81 23.02
CA GLN A 972 35.90 23.54 21.98
C GLN A 972 34.50 24.00 22.39
N LYS A 973 34.09 23.73 23.63
CA LYS A 973 32.78 24.17 24.16
C LYS A 973 32.64 25.69 24.18
N GLU A 974 33.67 26.39 24.67
CA GLU A 974 33.72 27.86 24.70
C GLU A 974 33.67 28.46 23.28
N ASN A 975 34.39 27.85 22.33
CA ASN A 975 34.36 28.30 20.94
C ASN A 975 33.00 28.05 20.26
N ILE A 976 32.36 26.90 20.54
CA ILE A 976 31.01 26.60 20.04
C ILE A 976 30.01 27.65 20.54
N GLU A 977 30.02 27.99 21.83
CA GLU A 977 29.16 29.03 22.38
C GLU A 977 29.36 30.39 21.72
N LYS A 978 30.61 30.78 21.48
CA LYS A 978 30.94 32.02 20.76
C LYS A 978 30.36 32.00 19.34
N ILE A 979 30.59 30.92 18.60
CA ILE A 979 30.11 30.75 17.22
C ILE A 979 28.57 30.78 17.16
N CYS A 980 27.87 30.15 18.11
CA CYS A 980 26.41 30.22 18.21
C CYS A 980 25.91 31.67 18.28
N ARG A 981 26.52 32.52 19.14
CA ARG A 981 26.14 33.93 19.27
C ARG A 981 26.36 34.71 17.96
N GLU A 982 27.45 34.43 17.25
CA GLU A 982 27.73 35.03 15.95
C GLU A 982 26.67 34.63 14.91
N ILE A 983 26.27 33.36 14.85
CA ILE A 983 25.28 32.88 13.89
C ILE A 983 23.91 33.50 14.13
N VAL A 984 23.46 33.59 15.39
CA VAL A 984 22.19 34.25 15.73
C VAL A 984 22.22 35.72 15.31
N ARG A 985 23.36 36.41 15.52
CA ARG A 985 23.55 37.80 15.06
C ARG A 985 23.53 37.91 13.53
N ASP A 986 24.20 36.99 12.83
CA ASP A 986 24.21 36.94 11.37
C ASP A 986 22.79 36.69 10.82
N LEU A 987 22.02 35.80 11.46
CA LEU A 987 20.63 35.52 11.11
C LEU A 987 19.75 36.76 11.25
N ASN A 988 19.84 37.46 12.39
CA ASN A 988 19.08 38.68 12.64
C ASN A 988 19.37 39.79 11.63
N LYS A 989 20.59 39.84 11.09
CA LYS A 989 21.03 40.86 10.12
C LYS A 989 20.61 40.54 8.68
N ASN A 990 20.66 39.27 8.29
CA ASN A 990 20.66 38.88 6.88
C ASN A 990 19.33 38.32 6.36
N LEU A 991 18.41 37.90 7.23
CA LEU A 991 17.07 37.51 6.78
C LEU A 991 16.25 38.78 6.46
N PRO A 992 15.68 38.89 5.24
CA PRO A 992 14.86 40.04 4.89
C PRO A 992 13.67 40.16 5.84
N GLU A 993 13.23 41.39 6.10
CA GLU A 993 12.05 41.71 6.91
C GLU A 993 10.76 41.22 6.21
N ALA A 994 10.57 39.91 6.07
CA ALA A 994 9.44 39.30 5.36
C ALA A 994 8.07 39.68 5.96
N LYS A 995 8.05 40.31 7.15
CA LYS A 995 6.86 40.88 7.81
C LYS A 995 7.08 42.29 8.40
N ALA A 996 8.05 43.08 7.93
CA ALA A 996 8.35 44.42 8.48
C ALA A 996 8.61 44.43 10.01
N ARG A 997 9.17 43.33 10.53
CA ARG A 997 9.56 43.20 11.94
C ARG A 997 11.06 42.88 12.00
N PRO A 998 11.88 43.69 12.70
CA PRO A 998 13.27 43.35 12.90
C PRO A 998 13.37 42.04 13.70
N LEU A 999 14.29 41.18 13.29
CA LEU A 999 14.63 39.96 14.03
C LEU A 999 15.53 40.31 15.21
N ASN A 1000 15.11 39.93 16.42
CA ASN A 1000 15.74 40.22 17.69
C ASN A 1000 15.95 38.93 18.51
N TYR A 1001 16.35 37.83 17.88
CA TYR A 1001 16.73 36.63 18.63
C TYR A 1001 17.98 36.89 19.47
N ASN A 1002 18.01 36.39 20.69
CA ASN A 1002 19.19 36.41 21.55
C ASN A 1002 19.60 34.99 21.95
N MET A 1003 20.91 34.72 21.99
CA MET A 1003 21.41 33.40 22.38
C MET A 1003 21.36 33.24 23.90
N GLU A 1004 20.57 32.29 24.41
CA GLU A 1004 20.46 31.96 25.83
C GLU A 1004 21.70 31.19 26.32
N GLY A 1005 22.10 30.15 25.59
CA GLY A 1005 23.28 29.33 25.90
C GLY A 1005 23.32 28.01 25.14
N VAL A 1006 24.43 27.28 25.27
CA VAL A 1006 24.59 25.94 24.69
C VAL A 1006 24.59 24.89 25.80
N ARG A 1007 23.74 23.87 25.67
CA ARG A 1007 23.70 22.71 26.57
C ARG A 1007 24.48 21.55 25.95
N PHE A 1008 25.53 21.11 26.63
CA PHE A 1008 26.33 19.95 26.22
C PHE A 1008 25.90 18.73 27.05
N LEU A 1009 25.43 17.67 26.40
CA LEU A 1009 24.88 16.46 27.03
C LEU A 1009 25.86 15.29 27.11
#